data_AF-H8GRL8-F1
#
_entry.id   AF-H8GRL8-F1
#
_cell.length_a   1.000
_cell.length_b   1.000
_cell.length_c   1.000
_cell.angle_alpha   90.00
_cell.angle_beta   90.00
_cell.angle_gamma   90.00
#
_symmetry.space_group_name_H-M   'P 1'
#
loop_
_entity.id
_entity.type
_entity.pdbx_description
1 polymer ?
#
loop_
_entity_poly.entity_id
_entity_poly.type
_entity_poly.pdbx_seq_one_letter_code
_entity_poly.pdbx_strand_id
1 'polypeptide(L)'
;MTPCTPAPPQNRDSSERLSGSIERVTFHSEATGFCVLRVKVKGHRDLVTVVGSAASVTAGEFLECLGVWANDRQHGLQFKANELKSVPPTTLEGIEKYLGSGMVKGIGPHFAKKLVKAFGVDVFDVIEQTPERLQELDGIGPKRRQKVASAWAEQKSIREIMVFLQSHGVGTSRSVRIYKTYGDEAIDKVRENPYRLALDIHGIGFKTADSLAQRLGIGMQSLIRAQAGVRHALQEWSGDGHCAAFRDKLIEMAVQLLEIPENVIVQAIAEELAEENLVSELIDGQEALFLTPLYRAETGCASNLLRLRQGTLPWGDIDTAKAIPWVEEKTGLTLSESQKAAVAQVLCNKVSVITGGPGVGKTTLVNSILKILRAKRVNIGLCAPTGRAAKRLTESTGLEAKTVHRLLEFDPQEHAFKHNEDSPLDLDVLVIDEASMMDVVLMNQLLKAVPSGAALLIVGDVDQLPSVGPGAVLADIIASGQIPTVRLTEIFRQAATSQIIVNAHKINQGQIPKAETSGEKSDFYCIYADTPEDVFAKLIHVVTERIPKRWGFHPVNDIQVLTPMNRGGLGARSLNVELQARLNGDSEPKITKYGSTYAPGDKVIQNVNNYDKEVFNGDIGTVQTIDLEESLLQIQFDDRLVEYEFNELDEISLAYATSIHKSQGSEYPVVVIPLAMSHYLLLERNLLYTGVTRGKQLVVIVAQPKALGMAVRTQRSQKRLTNLVERLGRAVT
;
A
#
# COMPACT_ATOMS: atom_id res chain seq x y z
N MET A 1 53.63 12.15 -27.86
CA MET A 1 52.51 11.82 -26.97
C MET A 1 53.05 11.72 -25.56
N THR A 2 52.91 12.78 -24.79
CA THR A 2 53.26 12.86 -23.37
C THR A 2 52.21 12.07 -22.56
N PRO A 3 52.60 11.22 -21.59
CA PRO A 3 51.63 10.53 -20.76
C PRO A 3 51.08 11.51 -19.70
N CYS A 4 49.76 11.71 -19.71
CA CYS A 4 49.06 12.45 -18.65
C CYS A 4 49.07 11.65 -17.36
N THR A 5 49.56 12.29 -16.30
CA THR A 5 49.51 11.86 -14.91
C THR A 5 48.05 11.77 -14.44
N PRO A 6 47.63 10.73 -13.70
CA PRO A 6 46.29 10.68 -13.13
C PRO A 6 46.15 11.70 -12.00
N ALA A 7 45.04 12.44 -12.01
CA ALA A 7 44.64 13.35 -10.94
C ALA A 7 44.43 12.59 -9.61
N PRO A 8 44.70 13.21 -8.45
CA PRO A 8 44.57 12.55 -7.16
C PRO A 8 43.10 12.24 -6.84
N PRO A 9 42.82 11.17 -6.08
CA PRO A 9 41.45 10.80 -5.72
C PRO A 9 40.83 11.87 -4.82
N GLN A 10 39.66 12.38 -5.21
CA GLN A 10 38.84 13.23 -4.33
C GLN A 10 38.28 12.37 -3.18
N ASN A 11 38.64 12.73 -1.96
CA ASN A 11 38.10 12.20 -0.71
C ASN A 11 36.56 12.20 -0.76
N ARG A 12 35.95 11.01 -0.76
CA ARG A 12 34.59 10.80 -0.27
C ARG A 12 34.71 10.49 1.22
N ASP A 13 33.87 11.12 2.05
CA ASP A 13 33.77 11.01 3.52
C ASP A 13 34.53 12.05 4.37
N SER A 14 34.18 13.32 4.19
CA SER A 14 34.29 14.28 5.30
C SER A 14 32.98 15.03 5.45
N SER A 15 32.12 14.58 6.36
CA SER A 15 31.00 15.38 6.84
C SER A 15 31.55 16.65 7.48
N GLU A 16 31.16 17.80 6.96
CA GLU A 16 31.58 19.11 7.48
C GLU A 16 30.63 19.59 8.57
N ARG A 17 31.14 20.40 9.50
CA ARG A 17 30.33 21.11 10.48
C ARG A 17 30.14 22.54 10.03
N LEU A 18 28.89 22.95 9.93
CA LEU A 18 28.49 24.30 9.55
C LEU A 18 27.66 24.90 10.68
N SER A 19 28.05 26.09 11.12
CA SER A 19 27.33 26.81 12.17
C SER A 19 27.10 28.27 11.81
N GLY A 20 25.92 28.79 12.14
CA GLY A 20 25.53 30.14 11.76
C GLY A 20 24.11 30.52 12.18
N SER A 21 23.80 31.81 12.13
CA SER A 21 22.46 32.30 12.47
C SER A 21 21.49 32.10 11.31
N ILE A 22 20.30 31.55 11.58
CA ILE A 22 19.23 31.44 10.59
C ILE A 22 18.69 32.86 10.33
N GLU A 23 18.90 33.41 9.14
CA GLU A 23 18.35 34.72 8.78
C GLU A 23 16.94 34.61 8.20
N ARG A 24 16.64 33.50 7.51
CA ARG A 24 15.31 33.27 6.93
C ARG A 24 14.99 31.79 6.81
N VAL A 25 13.77 31.42 7.15
CA VAL A 25 13.19 30.11 6.80
C VAL A 25 12.50 30.28 5.45
N THR A 26 12.96 29.56 4.43
CA THR A 26 12.40 29.63 3.07
C THR A 26 11.23 28.67 2.91
N PHE A 27 11.29 27.52 3.56
CA PHE A 27 10.21 26.54 3.59
C PHE A 27 10.32 25.68 4.85
N HIS A 28 9.19 25.34 5.46
CA HIS A 28 9.10 24.35 6.53
C HIS A 28 7.79 23.57 6.39
N SER A 29 7.89 22.24 6.37
CA SER A 29 6.73 21.35 6.37
C SER A 29 6.43 20.91 7.79
N GLU A 30 5.28 21.32 8.32
CA GLU A 30 4.80 20.88 9.64
C GLU A 30 4.46 19.38 9.68
N ALA A 31 4.27 18.72 8.53
CA ALA A 31 3.94 17.29 8.45
C ALA A 31 5.18 16.38 8.45
N THR A 32 6.29 16.84 7.87
CA THR A 32 7.51 16.03 7.68
C THR A 32 8.71 16.56 8.44
N GLY A 33 8.64 17.80 8.94
CA GLY A 33 9.76 18.53 9.53
C GLY A 33 10.80 18.96 8.49
N PHE A 34 10.58 18.82 7.19
CA PHE A 34 11.53 19.26 6.17
C PHE A 34 11.67 20.78 6.18
N CYS A 35 12.89 21.30 6.18
CA CYS A 35 13.15 22.74 6.16
C CYS A 35 14.24 23.15 5.16
N VAL A 36 14.02 24.32 4.55
CA VAL A 36 15.01 25.03 3.73
C VAL A 36 15.32 26.36 4.40
N LEU A 37 16.56 26.52 4.86
CA LEU A 37 17.02 27.62 5.70
C LEU A 37 18.04 28.47 4.96
N ARG A 38 18.04 29.79 5.20
CA ARG A 38 19.10 30.71 4.78
C ARG A 38 19.88 31.11 6.02
N VAL A 39 21.13 30.66 6.09
CA VAL A 39 21.96 30.71 7.30
C VAL A 39 23.18 31.58 7.06
N LYS A 40 23.46 32.51 7.97
CA LYS A 40 24.67 33.34 7.97
C LYS A 40 25.77 32.60 8.70
N VAL A 41 26.69 32.03 7.93
CA VAL A 41 27.78 31.17 8.42
C VAL A 41 29.04 32.00 8.59
N LYS A 42 29.75 31.80 9.71
CA LYS A 42 31.01 32.51 9.98
C LYS A 42 32.07 32.11 8.94
N GLY A 43 32.57 33.09 8.18
CA GLY A 43 33.55 32.86 7.10
C GLY A 43 32.95 32.86 5.68
N HIS A 44 31.62 32.86 5.54
CA HIS A 44 30.95 33.06 4.26
C HIS A 44 30.37 34.48 4.16
N ARG A 45 30.57 35.14 3.01
CA ARG A 45 30.04 36.50 2.77
C ARG A 45 28.53 36.51 2.54
N ASP A 46 28.02 35.50 1.82
CA ASP A 46 26.61 35.36 1.49
C ASP A 46 25.90 34.35 2.40
N LEU A 47 24.56 34.44 2.46
CA LEU A 47 23.76 33.45 3.17
C LEU A 47 23.86 32.09 2.49
N VAL A 48 24.16 31.08 3.28
CA VAL A 48 24.24 29.67 2.88
C VAL A 48 22.84 29.07 2.92
N THR A 49 22.44 28.38 1.86
CA THR A 49 21.21 27.57 1.91
C THR A 49 21.51 26.28 2.63
N VAL A 50 20.86 26.04 3.77
CA VAL A 50 20.94 24.78 4.50
C VAL A 50 19.62 24.03 4.32
N VAL A 51 19.70 22.79 3.87
CA VAL A 51 18.54 21.90 3.72
C VAL A 51 18.67 20.78 4.72
N GLY A 52 17.60 20.54 5.49
CA GLY A 52 17.61 19.52 6.53
C GLY A 52 16.20 19.24 7.05
N SER A 53 16.11 18.57 8.19
CA SER A 53 14.85 18.33 8.86
C SER A 53 14.89 18.79 10.31
N ALA A 54 13.97 19.68 10.68
CA ALA A 54 13.79 20.24 12.00
C ALA A 54 12.31 20.26 12.39
N ALA A 55 12.00 19.94 13.65
CA ALA A 55 10.64 19.95 14.18
C ALA A 55 10.01 21.34 14.15
N SER A 56 10.81 22.34 14.52
CA SER A 56 10.50 23.76 14.41
C SER A 56 11.80 24.49 14.11
N VAL A 57 11.76 25.46 13.19
CA VAL A 57 12.91 26.29 12.82
C VAL A 57 12.44 27.72 12.68
N THR A 58 13.19 28.64 13.28
CA THR A 58 12.80 30.05 13.30
C THR A 58 13.97 30.94 12.88
N ALA A 59 13.69 32.02 12.16
CA ALA A 59 14.67 33.06 11.91
C ALA A 59 15.16 33.67 13.24
N GLY A 60 16.48 33.78 13.41
CA GLY A 60 17.15 34.23 14.63
C GLY A 60 17.84 33.13 15.42
N GLU A 61 17.46 31.86 15.26
CA GLU A 61 18.11 30.74 15.95
C GLU A 61 19.54 30.49 15.42
N PHE A 62 20.43 30.01 16.29
CA PHE A 62 21.78 29.63 15.90
C PHE A 62 21.79 28.15 15.51
N LEU A 63 22.11 27.89 14.25
CA LEU A 63 22.15 26.55 13.69
C LEU A 63 23.53 25.94 13.88
N GLU A 64 23.59 24.71 14.38
CA GLU A 64 24.74 23.83 14.26
C GLU A 64 24.29 22.61 13.45
N CYS A 65 24.94 22.38 12.31
CA CYS A 65 24.59 21.27 11.45
C CYS A 65 25.83 20.54 10.96
N LEU A 66 25.68 19.22 10.82
CA LEU A 66 26.70 18.33 10.30
C LEU A 66 26.16 17.71 9.01
N GLY A 67 26.92 17.82 7.95
CA GLY A 67 26.39 17.57 6.62
C GLY A 67 27.43 17.63 5.53
N VAL A 68 26.97 17.64 4.30
CA VAL A 68 27.82 17.71 3.11
C VAL A 68 27.35 18.84 2.20
N TRP A 69 28.31 19.54 1.62
CA TRP A 69 28.02 20.47 0.54
C TRP A 69 27.55 19.69 -0.68
N ALA A 70 26.36 20.03 -1.15
CA ALA A 70 25.79 19.49 -2.37
C ALA A 70 25.40 20.67 -3.25
N ASN A 71 25.92 20.70 -4.47
CA ASN A 71 25.48 21.66 -5.46
C ASN A 71 24.20 21.13 -6.10
N ASP A 72 23.07 21.74 -5.75
CA ASP A 72 21.77 21.42 -6.32
C ASP A 72 21.65 22.04 -7.71
N ARG A 73 21.18 21.26 -8.69
CA ARG A 73 21.14 21.67 -10.10
C ARG A 73 20.14 22.80 -10.37
N GLN A 74 19.12 23.00 -9.52
CA GLN A 74 18.09 24.04 -9.66
C GLN A 74 18.31 25.20 -8.68
N HIS A 75 18.84 24.94 -7.49
CA HIS A 75 18.93 25.93 -6.40
C HIS A 75 20.35 26.31 -5.98
N GLY A 76 21.37 25.83 -6.72
CA GLY A 76 22.78 26.16 -6.52
C GLY A 76 23.40 25.49 -5.30
N LEU A 77 24.46 26.08 -4.76
CA LEU A 77 25.22 25.48 -3.67
C LEU A 77 24.39 25.44 -2.37
N GLN A 78 24.15 24.24 -1.87
CA GLN A 78 23.43 24.00 -0.62
C GLN A 78 24.24 23.13 0.32
N PHE A 79 24.02 23.34 1.62
CA PHE A 79 24.55 22.47 2.65
C PHE A 79 23.45 21.50 3.07
N LYS A 80 23.59 20.21 2.74
CA LYS A 80 22.64 19.18 3.13
C LYS A 80 23.03 18.66 4.51
N ALA A 81 22.26 19.07 5.52
CA ALA A 81 22.45 18.69 6.91
C ALA A 81 21.87 17.29 7.15
N ASN A 82 22.72 16.35 7.55
CA ASN A 82 22.32 15.02 8.03
C ASN A 82 21.89 15.11 9.50
N GLU A 83 22.55 15.98 10.27
CA GLU A 83 22.16 16.37 11.62
C GLU A 83 22.00 17.89 11.66
N LEU A 84 20.91 18.35 12.26
CA LEU A 84 20.59 19.75 12.38
C LEU A 84 20.12 20.01 13.80
N LYS A 85 20.90 20.81 14.53
CA LYS A 85 20.61 21.25 15.89
C LYS A 85 20.38 22.74 15.87
N SER A 86 19.19 23.16 16.30
CA SER A 86 18.91 24.57 16.58
C SER A 86 19.25 24.84 18.04
N VAL A 87 20.14 25.82 18.26
CA VAL A 87 20.48 26.33 19.58
C VAL A 87 19.81 27.70 19.72
N PRO A 88 19.16 27.99 20.86
CA PRO A 88 18.64 29.32 21.10
C PRO A 88 19.76 30.36 20.94
N PRO A 89 19.43 31.54 20.39
CA PRO A 89 20.43 32.58 20.19
C PRO A 89 21.02 33.01 21.52
N THR A 90 22.34 33.01 21.62
CA THR A 90 23.09 33.56 22.78
C THR A 90 23.45 35.03 22.59
N THR A 91 23.14 35.58 21.41
CA THR A 91 23.37 36.99 21.07
C THR A 91 22.08 37.78 21.22
N LEU A 92 22.18 39.01 21.75
CA LEU A 92 21.03 39.90 21.94
C LEU A 92 20.21 40.11 20.65
N GLU A 93 20.89 40.23 19.50
CA GLU A 93 20.26 40.40 18.19
C GLU A 93 19.47 39.15 17.76
N GLY A 94 19.98 37.95 18.05
CA GLY A 94 19.28 36.70 17.75
C GLY A 94 18.07 36.49 18.65
N ILE A 95 18.19 36.82 19.95
CA ILE A 95 17.10 36.75 20.93
C ILE A 95 15.95 37.68 20.53
N GLU A 96 16.27 38.90 20.08
CA GLU A 96 15.28 39.87 19.61
C GLU A 96 14.52 39.36 18.38
N LYS A 97 15.25 38.80 17.39
CA LYS A 97 14.64 38.20 16.19
C LYS A 97 13.76 36.99 16.54
N TYR A 98 14.22 36.14 17.45
CA TYR A 98 13.49 34.93 17.86
C TYR A 98 12.18 35.27 18.57
N LEU A 99 12.20 36.17 19.56
CA LEU A 99 10.99 36.65 20.24
C LEU A 99 10.05 37.43 19.31
N GLY A 100 10.59 38.13 18.31
CA GLY A 100 9.85 38.94 17.34
C GLY A 100 9.27 38.17 16.15
N SER A 101 9.62 36.89 15.99
CA SER A 101 9.28 36.04 14.84
C SER A 101 7.81 35.62 14.76
N GLY A 102 7.02 35.87 15.80
CA GLY A 102 5.62 35.45 15.90
C GLY A 102 5.41 34.07 16.55
N MET A 103 6.49 33.36 16.91
CA MET A 103 6.44 32.05 17.58
C MET A 103 5.85 32.13 18.99
N VAL A 104 6.17 33.19 19.74
CA VAL A 104 5.57 33.45 21.05
C VAL A 104 4.36 34.37 20.85
N LYS A 105 3.17 33.77 20.74
CA LYS A 105 1.92 34.51 20.51
C LYS A 105 1.73 35.58 21.60
N GLY A 106 1.83 36.85 21.20
CA GLY A 106 1.72 37.99 22.12
C GLY A 106 2.98 38.87 22.22
N ILE A 107 4.10 38.43 21.64
CA ILE A 107 5.31 39.24 21.46
C ILE A 107 5.47 39.55 19.96
N GLY A 108 5.38 40.84 19.60
CA GLY A 108 5.75 41.32 18.27
C GLY A 108 7.15 41.94 18.27
N PRO A 109 7.71 42.30 17.09
CA PRO A 109 9.06 42.85 16.97
C PRO A 109 9.35 44.03 17.90
N HIS A 110 8.36 44.90 18.12
CA HIS A 110 8.50 46.03 19.04
C HIS A 110 8.70 45.60 20.50
N PHE A 111 7.94 44.60 20.97
CA PHE A 111 8.03 44.10 22.35
C PHE A 111 9.25 43.21 22.54
N ALA A 112 9.64 42.43 21.53
CA ALA A 112 10.88 41.66 21.54
C ALA A 112 12.09 42.58 21.80
N LYS A 113 12.16 43.72 21.12
CA LYS A 113 13.20 44.73 21.33
C LYS A 113 13.19 45.32 22.75
N LYS A 114 12.00 45.58 23.31
CA LYS A 114 11.88 46.08 24.69
C LYS A 114 12.33 45.02 25.72
N LEU A 115 11.94 43.77 25.51
CA LEU A 115 12.26 42.65 26.38
C LEU A 115 13.76 42.36 26.40
N VAL A 116 14.40 42.32 25.24
CA VAL A 116 15.85 42.12 25.14
C VAL A 116 16.62 43.33 25.70
N LYS A 117 16.12 44.55 25.51
CA LYS A 117 16.74 45.74 26.11
C LYS A 117 16.67 45.75 27.65
N ALA A 118 15.61 45.19 28.23
CA ALA A 118 15.38 45.20 29.67
C ALA A 118 16.01 44.00 30.39
N PHE A 119 15.94 42.81 29.79
CA PHE A 119 16.33 41.55 30.43
C PHE A 119 17.55 40.88 29.77
N GLY A 120 18.07 41.46 28.68
CA GLY A 120 19.30 40.99 28.06
C GLY A 120 19.20 39.55 27.55
N VAL A 121 20.25 38.77 27.81
CA VAL A 121 20.32 37.34 27.46
C VAL A 121 19.43 36.45 28.34
N ASP A 122 19.07 36.94 29.53
CA ASP A 122 18.29 36.21 30.54
C ASP A 122 16.77 36.33 30.31
N VAL A 123 16.34 36.97 29.21
CA VAL A 123 14.92 37.19 28.91
C VAL A 123 14.11 35.90 28.86
N PHE A 124 14.73 34.79 28.44
CA PHE A 124 14.08 33.48 28.43
C PHE A 124 13.85 32.96 29.84
N ASP A 125 14.85 33.08 30.73
CA ASP A 125 14.71 32.72 32.15
C ASP A 125 13.68 33.58 32.86
N VAL A 126 13.55 34.86 32.47
CA VAL A 126 12.51 35.76 33.00
C VAL A 126 11.12 35.33 32.54
N ILE A 127 10.94 34.96 31.27
CA ILE A 127 9.64 34.45 30.76
C ILE A 127 9.28 33.13 31.46
N GLU A 128 10.27 32.31 31.80
CA GLU A 128 10.08 30.98 32.38
C GLU A 128 9.89 30.98 33.90
N GLN A 129 10.80 31.59 34.64
CA GLN A 129 10.87 31.49 36.09
C GLN A 129 10.17 32.64 36.80
N THR A 130 10.14 33.82 36.18
CA THR A 130 9.59 35.05 36.80
C THR A 130 8.74 35.88 35.83
N PRO A 131 7.69 35.30 35.21
CA PRO A 131 6.90 35.96 34.16
C PRO A 131 6.19 37.23 34.64
N GLU A 132 6.02 37.43 35.95
CA GLU A 132 5.53 38.67 36.56
C GLU A 132 6.41 39.89 36.23
N ARG A 133 7.73 39.71 36.09
CA ARG A 133 8.66 40.81 35.74
C ARG A 133 8.41 41.37 34.36
N LEU A 134 7.77 40.61 33.47
CA LEU A 134 7.37 41.11 32.14
C LEU A 134 6.42 42.33 32.24
N GLN A 135 5.72 42.51 33.36
CA GLN A 135 4.83 43.64 33.62
C GLN A 135 5.58 44.93 34.01
N GLU A 136 6.88 44.85 34.31
CA GLU A 136 7.74 46.03 34.53
C GLU A 136 7.88 46.88 33.26
N LEU A 137 7.51 46.33 32.09
CA LEU A 137 7.60 46.98 30.80
C LEU A 137 6.28 47.59 30.32
N ASP A 138 6.34 48.87 29.96
CA ASP A 138 5.20 49.60 29.38
C ASP A 138 4.62 48.89 28.14
N GLY A 139 3.37 48.44 28.28
CA GLY A 139 2.57 47.79 27.24
C GLY A 139 2.38 46.27 27.37
N ILE A 140 2.92 45.64 28.42
CA ILE A 140 2.66 44.22 28.75
C ILE A 140 1.74 44.13 29.97
N GLY A 141 0.42 44.16 29.74
CA GLY A 141 -0.58 43.94 30.78
C GLY A 141 -0.76 42.46 31.17
N PRO A 142 -1.53 42.16 32.24
CA PRO A 142 -1.68 40.83 32.82
C PRO A 142 -2.19 39.77 31.83
N LYS A 143 -3.10 40.15 30.92
CA LYS A 143 -3.60 39.27 29.84
C LYS A 143 -2.52 38.89 28.82
N ARG A 144 -1.62 39.83 28.47
CA ARG A 144 -0.56 39.59 27.48
C ARG A 144 0.54 38.73 28.10
N ARG A 145 0.92 38.98 29.36
CA ARG A 145 1.82 38.09 30.12
C ARG A 145 1.33 36.64 30.10
N GLN A 146 0.06 36.41 30.42
CA GLN A 146 -0.48 35.04 30.47
C GLN A 146 -0.41 34.34 29.10
N LYS A 147 -0.68 35.08 28.02
CA LYS A 147 -0.58 34.58 26.64
C LYS A 147 0.86 34.25 26.23
N VAL A 148 1.82 35.07 26.67
CA VAL A 148 3.25 34.88 26.42
C VAL A 148 3.77 33.66 27.20
N ALA A 149 3.43 33.55 28.48
CA ALA A 149 3.84 32.42 29.32
C ALA A 149 3.23 31.09 28.82
N SER A 150 1.96 31.08 28.40
CA SER A 150 1.33 29.88 27.86
C SER A 150 1.95 29.45 26.52
N ALA A 151 2.19 30.40 25.61
CA ALA A 151 2.84 30.11 24.32
C ALA A 151 4.30 29.66 24.49
N TRP A 152 4.99 30.15 25.51
CA TRP A 152 6.34 29.71 25.86
C TRP A 152 6.36 28.30 26.43
N ALA A 153 5.40 27.96 27.30
CA ALA A 153 5.27 26.62 27.86
C ALA A 153 4.98 25.56 26.78
N GLU A 154 4.09 25.85 25.83
CA GLU A 154 3.76 24.99 24.68
C GLU A 154 4.98 24.80 23.75
N GLN A 155 5.75 25.86 23.49
CA GLN A 155 7.03 25.75 22.75
C GLN A 155 8.06 24.87 23.46
N LYS A 156 8.13 24.97 24.79
CA LYS A 156 9.08 24.21 25.61
C LYS A 156 8.76 22.71 25.60
N SER A 157 7.50 22.33 25.80
CA SER A 157 7.10 20.91 25.80
C SER A 157 7.43 20.24 24.46
N ILE A 158 7.11 20.90 23.34
CA ILE A 158 7.48 20.45 21.99
C ILE A 158 9.00 20.22 21.89
N ARG A 159 9.80 21.18 22.35
CA ARG A 159 11.27 21.09 22.27
C ARG A 159 11.81 19.93 23.11
N GLU A 160 11.33 19.76 24.34
CA GLU A 160 11.75 18.67 25.23
C GLU A 160 11.43 17.29 24.63
N ILE A 161 10.22 17.12 24.08
CA ILE A 161 9.80 15.90 23.39
C ILE A 161 10.73 15.61 22.20
N MET A 162 11.04 16.63 21.40
CA MET A 162 11.89 16.45 20.22
C MET A 162 13.32 16.08 20.61
N VAL A 163 13.90 16.76 21.61
CA VAL A 163 15.24 16.45 22.12
C VAL A 163 15.28 15.05 22.70
N PHE A 164 14.27 14.66 23.48
CA PHE A 164 14.17 13.31 24.04
C PHE A 164 14.10 12.24 22.95
N LEU A 165 13.22 12.40 21.96
CA LEU A 165 13.07 11.40 20.89
C LEU A 165 14.35 11.29 20.03
N GLN A 166 14.99 12.43 19.71
CA GLN A 166 16.24 12.45 18.96
C GLN A 166 17.44 11.92 19.75
N SER A 167 17.52 12.18 21.06
CA SER A 167 18.60 11.63 21.90
C SER A 167 18.53 10.11 21.98
N HIS A 168 17.34 9.55 21.80
CA HIS A 168 17.14 8.10 21.68
C HIS A 168 17.06 7.65 20.20
N GLY A 169 17.56 8.48 19.30
CA GLY A 169 17.79 8.25 17.86
C GLY A 169 16.55 7.96 17.04
N VAL A 170 15.43 8.59 17.39
CA VAL A 170 14.28 8.77 16.50
C VAL A 170 14.54 9.99 15.62
N GLY A 171 14.52 9.79 14.29
CA GLY A 171 14.74 10.87 13.33
C GLY A 171 13.64 11.93 13.38
N THR A 172 13.98 13.17 13.03
CA THR A 172 13.10 14.35 13.18
C THR A 172 11.71 14.18 12.57
N SER A 173 11.59 13.59 11.38
CA SER A 173 10.30 13.37 10.71
C SER A 173 9.39 12.41 11.48
N ARG A 174 9.96 11.42 12.16
CA ARG A 174 9.21 10.49 13.03
C ARG A 174 8.83 11.18 14.34
N SER A 175 9.72 11.97 14.93
CA SER A 175 9.44 12.71 16.17
C SER A 175 8.27 13.70 16.01
N VAL A 176 8.15 14.35 14.86
CA VAL A 176 6.99 15.20 14.52
C VAL A 176 5.68 14.40 14.52
N ARG A 177 5.68 13.20 13.95
CA ARG A 177 4.49 12.32 13.94
C ARG A 177 4.11 11.88 15.35
N ILE A 178 5.10 11.49 16.17
CA ILE A 178 4.89 11.12 17.57
C ILE A 178 4.25 12.25 18.36
N TYR A 179 4.76 13.47 18.20
CA TYR A 179 4.18 14.64 18.83
C TYR A 179 2.75 14.91 18.35
N LYS A 180 2.46 14.77 17.04
CA LYS A 180 1.10 14.96 16.53
C LYS A 180 0.10 13.93 17.11
N THR A 181 0.53 12.69 17.32
CA THR A 181 -0.35 11.63 17.84
C THR A 181 -0.55 11.73 19.35
N TYR A 182 0.48 12.04 20.12
CA TYR A 182 0.43 11.99 21.59
C TYR A 182 0.46 13.37 22.28
N GLY A 183 0.73 14.44 21.56
CA GLY A 183 0.86 15.79 22.12
C GLY A 183 1.94 15.85 23.20
N ASP A 184 1.62 16.53 24.30
CA ASP A 184 2.52 16.71 25.44
C ASP A 184 2.83 15.39 26.20
N GLU A 185 1.98 14.36 26.06
CA GLU A 185 2.15 13.04 26.70
C GLU A 185 3.14 12.13 25.97
N ALA A 186 3.76 12.63 24.90
CA ALA A 186 4.63 11.82 24.03
C ALA A 186 5.79 11.16 24.79
N ILE A 187 6.46 11.88 25.69
CA ILE A 187 7.57 11.32 26.49
C ILE A 187 7.05 10.23 27.42
N ASP A 188 5.97 10.49 28.14
CA ASP A 188 5.44 9.58 29.16
C ASP A 188 4.96 8.27 28.53
N LYS A 189 4.17 8.35 27.45
CA LYS A 189 3.72 7.16 26.70
C LYS A 189 4.88 6.34 26.13
N VAL A 190 5.92 7.01 25.63
CA VAL A 190 7.11 6.34 25.08
C VAL A 190 7.95 5.70 26.17
N ARG A 191 8.05 6.30 27.36
CA ARG A 191 8.75 5.72 28.51
C ARG A 191 8.01 4.54 29.10
N GLU A 192 6.69 4.64 29.20
CA GLU A 192 5.82 3.58 29.70
C GLU A 192 5.87 2.36 28.78
N ASN A 193 5.65 2.56 27.47
CA ASN A 193 5.71 1.49 26.50
C ASN A 193 6.08 2.01 25.09
N PRO A 194 7.39 1.95 24.72
CA PRO A 194 7.84 2.44 23.42
C PRO A 194 7.32 1.60 22.24
N TYR A 195 6.84 0.37 22.49
CA TYR A 195 6.28 -0.49 21.45
C TYR A 195 4.90 -0.04 20.98
N ARG A 196 4.20 0.84 21.72
CA ARG A 196 2.96 1.50 21.26
C ARG A 196 3.19 2.30 19.98
N LEU A 197 4.39 2.86 19.79
CA LEU A 197 4.75 3.58 18.58
C LEU A 197 4.60 2.73 17.31
N ALA A 198 4.81 1.41 17.41
CA ALA A 198 4.66 0.51 16.27
C ALA A 198 3.20 0.26 15.88
N LEU A 199 2.27 0.51 16.80
CA LEU A 199 0.81 0.36 16.58
C LEU A 199 0.18 1.69 16.17
N ASP A 200 0.51 2.75 16.90
CA ASP A 200 -0.21 4.02 16.84
C ASP A 200 0.34 4.96 15.76
N ILE A 201 1.55 4.71 15.23
CA ILE A 201 2.25 5.66 14.36
C ILE A 201 2.74 5.03 13.07
N HIS A 202 2.10 5.44 11.98
CA HIS A 202 2.46 5.01 10.64
C HIS A 202 3.92 5.36 10.28
N GLY A 203 4.67 4.34 9.85
CA GLY A 203 6.07 4.44 9.45
C GLY A 203 7.08 4.18 10.58
N ILE A 204 6.62 3.90 11.80
CA ILE A 204 7.44 3.34 12.88
C ILE A 204 7.09 1.85 12.97
N GLY A 205 8.03 0.98 12.62
CA GLY A 205 7.85 -0.47 12.75
C GLY A 205 8.45 -1.01 14.06
N PHE A 206 8.12 -2.26 14.39
CA PHE A 206 8.64 -2.95 15.58
C PHE A 206 10.14 -2.80 15.77
N LYS A 207 10.96 -3.00 14.71
CA LYS A 207 12.44 -2.86 14.80
C LYS A 207 12.90 -1.47 15.24
N THR A 208 12.19 -0.41 14.81
CA THR A 208 12.50 0.96 15.24
C THR A 208 12.10 1.16 16.70
N ALA A 209 10.93 0.66 17.10
CA ALA A 209 10.49 0.71 18.49
C ALA A 209 11.40 -0.12 19.42
N ASP A 210 11.88 -1.29 18.99
CA ASP A 210 12.80 -2.15 19.75
C ASP A 210 14.17 -1.48 19.94
N SER A 211 14.68 -0.81 18.90
CA SER A 211 15.90 -0.02 19.00
C SER A 211 15.76 1.16 19.99
N LEU A 212 14.58 1.79 20.02
CA LEU A 212 14.27 2.85 20.98
C LEU A 212 14.14 2.30 22.40
N ALA A 213 13.43 1.18 22.58
CA ALA A 213 13.25 0.50 23.85
C ALA A 213 14.59 0.14 24.50
N GLN A 214 15.52 -0.43 23.72
CA GLN A 214 16.88 -0.75 24.19
C GLN A 214 17.62 0.50 24.67
N ARG A 215 17.51 1.62 23.96
CA ARG A 215 18.13 2.90 24.37
C ARG A 215 17.50 3.50 25.62
N LEU A 216 16.22 3.22 25.86
CA LEU A 216 15.51 3.60 27.08
C LEU A 216 15.83 2.67 28.28
N GLY A 217 16.67 1.65 28.07
CA GLY A 217 17.08 0.72 29.12
C GLY A 217 16.10 -0.43 29.35
N ILE A 218 15.15 -0.68 28.44
CA ILE A 218 14.27 -1.84 28.50
C ILE A 218 15.10 -3.11 28.26
N GLY A 219 15.08 -4.02 29.22
CA GLY A 219 15.85 -5.26 29.16
C GLY A 219 15.42 -6.16 27.99
N MET A 220 16.38 -6.90 27.43
CA MET A 220 16.15 -7.81 26.30
C MET A 220 15.08 -8.86 26.58
N GLN A 221 14.96 -9.33 27.82
CA GLN A 221 13.98 -10.32 28.27
C GLN A 221 12.78 -9.69 29.00
N SER A 222 12.56 -8.38 28.86
CA SER A 222 11.41 -7.74 29.48
C SER A 222 10.10 -8.26 28.89
N LEU A 223 9.07 -8.38 29.74
CA LEU A 223 7.77 -8.90 29.32
C LEU A 223 7.11 -7.99 28.27
N ILE A 224 7.23 -6.67 28.42
CA ILE A 224 6.69 -5.68 27.47
C ILE A 224 7.30 -5.86 26.07
N ARG A 225 8.61 -6.14 25.97
CA ARG A 225 9.27 -6.48 24.70
C ARG A 225 8.78 -7.81 24.14
N ALA A 226 8.65 -8.82 25.00
CA ALA A 226 8.17 -10.14 24.60
C ALA A 226 6.74 -10.09 24.05
N GLN A 227 5.82 -9.41 24.73
CA GLN A 227 4.45 -9.14 24.30
C GLN A 227 4.39 -8.46 22.93
N ALA A 228 5.12 -7.35 22.79
CA ALA A 228 5.19 -6.63 21.51
C ALA A 228 5.78 -7.48 20.38
N GLY A 229 6.78 -8.30 20.69
CA GLY A 229 7.42 -9.20 19.73
C GLY A 229 6.53 -10.38 19.33
N VAL A 230 5.74 -10.94 20.24
CA VAL A 230 4.73 -11.97 19.94
C VAL A 230 3.68 -11.41 18.98
N ARG A 231 3.13 -10.22 19.27
CA ARG A 231 2.19 -9.55 18.35
C ARG A 231 2.83 -9.28 16.99
N HIS A 232 4.07 -8.79 16.98
CA HIS A 232 4.78 -8.51 15.73
C HIS A 232 5.01 -9.79 14.90
N ALA A 233 5.45 -10.88 15.53
CA ALA A 233 5.64 -12.16 14.87
C ALA A 233 4.33 -12.68 14.26
N LEU A 234 3.23 -12.59 15.00
CA LEU A 234 1.91 -12.98 14.48
C LEU A 234 1.41 -12.04 13.37
N GLN A 235 1.72 -10.74 13.44
CA GLN A 235 1.39 -9.77 12.40
C GLN A 235 2.19 -10.02 11.12
N GLU A 236 3.49 -10.35 11.22
CA GLU A 236 4.30 -10.77 10.07
C GLU A 236 3.76 -12.08 9.48
N TRP A 237 3.40 -13.05 10.31
CA TRP A 237 2.72 -14.29 9.87
C TRP A 237 1.41 -14.01 9.13
N SER A 238 0.64 -13.04 9.63
CA SER A 238 -0.60 -12.62 8.99
C SER A 238 -0.37 -11.95 7.64
N GLY A 239 0.79 -11.29 7.46
CA GLY A 239 1.26 -10.74 6.19
C GLY A 239 1.49 -11.80 5.10
N ASP A 240 1.74 -13.05 5.49
CA ASP A 240 1.79 -14.20 4.56
C ASP A 240 0.39 -14.79 4.26
N GLY A 241 -0.67 -14.18 4.81
CA GLY A 241 -2.06 -14.50 4.53
C GLY A 241 -2.77 -15.35 5.59
N HIS A 242 -2.12 -15.69 6.71
CA HIS A 242 -2.72 -16.48 7.78
C HIS A 242 -3.63 -15.61 8.69
N CYS A 243 -4.74 -16.17 9.19
CA CYS A 243 -5.54 -15.50 10.23
C CYS A 243 -5.01 -15.82 11.65
N ALA A 244 -4.37 -16.98 11.80
CA ALA A 244 -3.84 -17.48 13.06
C ALA A 244 -2.49 -18.17 12.89
N ALA A 245 -1.83 -18.44 14.01
CA ALA A 245 -0.69 -19.36 14.10
C ALA A 245 -0.95 -20.39 15.19
N PHE A 246 -0.54 -21.65 14.97
CA PHE A 246 -0.48 -22.60 16.07
C PHE A 246 0.47 -22.12 17.15
N ARG A 247 0.14 -22.36 18.42
CA ARG A 247 0.89 -21.84 19.57
C ARG A 247 2.38 -22.15 19.50
N ASP A 248 2.73 -23.41 19.24
CA ASP A 248 4.14 -23.84 19.14
C ASP A 248 4.88 -23.11 18.01
N LYS A 249 4.19 -22.85 16.89
CA LYS A 249 4.78 -22.12 15.76
C LYS A 249 5.01 -20.65 16.09
N LEU A 250 4.07 -20.01 16.78
CA LEU A 250 4.21 -18.63 17.23
C LEU A 250 5.36 -18.49 18.22
N ILE A 251 5.52 -19.46 19.13
CA ILE A 251 6.64 -19.51 20.08
C ILE A 251 7.97 -19.61 19.30
N GLU A 252 8.09 -20.55 18.37
CA GLU A 252 9.31 -20.71 17.55
C GLU A 252 9.69 -19.41 16.83
N MET A 253 8.71 -18.77 16.18
CA MET A 253 8.90 -17.51 15.47
C MET A 253 9.33 -16.37 16.40
N ALA A 254 8.69 -16.24 17.55
CA ALA A 254 8.99 -15.17 18.50
C ALA A 254 10.35 -15.38 19.19
N VAL A 255 10.73 -16.63 19.49
CA VAL A 255 12.07 -16.98 19.99
C VAL A 255 13.13 -16.60 18.95
N GLN A 256 12.91 -16.95 17.67
CA GLN A 256 13.85 -16.62 16.59
C GLN A 256 13.96 -15.12 16.35
N LEU A 257 12.85 -14.38 16.44
CA LEU A 257 12.79 -12.94 16.21
C LEU A 257 13.47 -12.15 17.34
N LEU A 258 13.20 -12.52 18.60
CA LEU A 258 13.59 -11.74 19.77
C LEU A 258 14.89 -12.21 20.42
N GLU A 259 15.32 -13.44 20.11
CA GLU A 259 16.46 -14.13 20.71
C GLU A 259 16.35 -14.22 22.25
N ILE A 260 15.13 -14.52 22.75
CA ILE A 260 14.87 -14.67 24.19
C ILE A 260 14.34 -16.07 24.54
N PRO A 261 14.48 -16.51 25.81
CA PRO A 261 14.05 -17.83 26.25
C PRO A 261 12.55 -18.08 26.04
N GLU A 262 12.22 -19.31 25.65
CA GLU A 262 10.86 -19.77 25.38
C GLU A 262 9.88 -19.52 26.55
N ASN A 263 10.32 -19.72 27.79
CA ASN A 263 9.47 -19.51 28.96
C ASN A 263 8.97 -18.06 29.09
N VAL A 264 9.78 -17.07 28.67
CA VAL A 264 9.38 -15.65 28.65
C VAL A 264 8.34 -15.40 27.55
N ILE A 265 8.49 -16.05 26.40
CA ILE A 265 7.51 -15.97 25.31
C ILE A 265 6.18 -16.61 25.70
N VAL A 266 6.22 -17.77 26.35
CA VAL A 266 5.01 -18.43 26.86
C VAL A 266 4.26 -17.55 27.86
N GLN A 267 5.01 -16.90 28.76
CA GLN A 267 4.43 -15.92 29.68
C GLN A 267 3.82 -14.74 28.92
N ALA A 268 4.55 -14.16 27.96
CA ALA A 268 4.04 -13.06 27.14
C ALA A 268 2.74 -13.42 26.39
N ILE A 269 2.63 -14.63 25.84
CA ILE A 269 1.39 -15.11 25.21
C ILE A 269 0.25 -15.17 26.24
N ALA A 270 0.51 -15.64 27.46
CA ALA A 270 -0.50 -15.70 28.52
C ALA A 270 -1.00 -14.31 28.92
N GLU A 271 -0.10 -13.33 29.06
CA GLU A 271 -0.47 -11.94 29.32
C GLU A 271 -1.25 -11.33 28.14
N GLU A 272 -0.84 -11.57 26.89
CA GLU A 272 -1.58 -11.08 25.71
C GLU A 272 -3.00 -11.66 25.60
N LEU A 273 -3.20 -12.91 26.04
CA LEU A 273 -4.52 -13.53 26.14
C LEU A 273 -5.34 -12.91 27.28
N ALA A 274 -4.72 -12.63 28.42
CA ALA A 274 -5.37 -12.00 29.57
C ALA A 274 -5.79 -10.54 29.26
N GLU A 275 -5.01 -9.83 28.45
CA GLU A 275 -5.29 -8.48 27.97
C GLU A 275 -6.25 -8.44 26.76
N GLU A 276 -6.74 -9.60 26.29
CA GLU A 276 -7.61 -9.75 25.11
C GLU A 276 -7.00 -9.19 23.80
N ASN A 277 -5.68 -9.08 23.73
CA ASN A 277 -4.96 -8.72 22.50
C ASN A 277 -4.81 -9.92 21.56
N LEU A 278 -4.78 -11.13 22.12
CA LEU A 278 -4.86 -12.39 21.41
C LEU A 278 -6.12 -13.17 21.80
N VAL A 279 -6.57 -14.04 20.90
CA VAL A 279 -7.64 -15.02 21.15
C VAL A 279 -7.12 -16.42 20.84
N SER A 280 -7.36 -17.36 21.75
CA SER A 280 -7.05 -18.78 21.58
C SER A 280 -8.29 -19.55 21.13
N GLU A 281 -8.16 -20.37 20.09
CA GLU A 281 -9.20 -21.29 19.61
C GLU A 281 -8.56 -22.60 19.12
N LEU A 282 -9.27 -23.72 19.22
CA LEU A 282 -8.83 -24.99 18.64
C LEU A 282 -9.16 -25.03 17.14
N ILE A 283 -8.14 -25.27 16.31
CA ILE A 283 -8.27 -25.59 14.88
C ILE A 283 -7.65 -26.98 14.68
N ASP A 284 -8.41 -27.92 14.11
CA ASP A 284 -7.99 -29.31 13.93
C ASP A 284 -7.47 -29.99 15.23
N GLY A 285 -8.03 -29.59 16.38
CA GLY A 285 -7.64 -30.10 17.70
C GLY A 285 -6.34 -29.53 18.25
N GLN A 286 -5.72 -28.54 17.58
CA GLN A 286 -4.52 -27.84 18.04
C GLN A 286 -4.84 -26.40 18.44
N GLU A 287 -4.16 -25.90 19.48
CA GLU A 287 -4.32 -24.53 19.95
C GLU A 287 -3.75 -23.53 18.94
N ALA A 288 -4.61 -22.68 18.38
CA ALA A 288 -4.27 -21.62 17.45
C ALA A 288 -4.58 -20.25 18.07
N LEU A 289 -3.64 -19.31 17.87
CA LEU A 289 -3.70 -17.96 18.39
C LEU A 289 -3.96 -16.97 17.27
N PHE A 290 -4.93 -16.09 17.49
CA PHE A 290 -5.33 -15.03 16.58
C PHE A 290 -5.00 -13.67 17.17
N LEU A 291 -4.67 -12.69 16.31
CA LEU A 291 -4.84 -11.29 16.68
C LEU A 291 -6.33 -11.02 16.86
N THR A 292 -6.72 -10.39 17.97
CA THR A 292 -8.14 -10.09 18.25
C THR A 292 -8.89 -9.41 17.10
N PRO A 293 -8.31 -8.42 16.39
CA PRO A 293 -8.96 -7.83 15.21
C PRO A 293 -9.24 -8.85 14.08
N LEU A 294 -8.32 -9.79 13.84
CA LEU A 294 -8.49 -10.83 12.81
C LEU A 294 -9.50 -11.88 13.24
N TYR A 295 -9.47 -12.30 14.50
CA TYR A 295 -10.49 -13.19 15.08
C TYR A 295 -11.90 -12.59 14.91
N ARG A 296 -12.07 -11.31 15.28
CA ARG A 296 -13.33 -10.58 15.14
C ARG A 296 -13.73 -10.43 13.68
N ALA A 297 -12.79 -10.16 12.77
CA ALA A 297 -13.07 -10.05 11.34
C ALA A 297 -13.56 -11.38 10.75
N GLU A 298 -12.91 -12.48 11.08
CA GLU A 298 -13.26 -13.80 10.56
C GLU A 298 -14.59 -14.32 11.17
N THR A 299 -14.82 -14.10 12.46
CA THR A 299 -16.11 -14.39 13.12
C THR A 299 -17.24 -13.51 12.57
N GLY A 300 -16.95 -12.23 12.32
CA GLY A 300 -17.86 -11.28 11.69
C GLY A 300 -18.22 -11.68 10.26
N CYS A 301 -17.28 -12.17 9.46
CA CYS A 301 -17.56 -12.72 8.13
C CYS A 301 -18.58 -13.87 8.21
N ALA A 302 -18.33 -14.86 9.08
CA ALA A 302 -19.20 -16.03 9.21
C ALA A 302 -20.62 -15.63 9.66
N SER A 303 -20.72 -14.84 10.73
CA SER A 303 -22.01 -14.40 11.28
C SER A 303 -22.81 -13.54 10.29
N ASN A 304 -22.17 -12.63 9.57
CA ASN A 304 -22.87 -11.80 8.58
C ASN A 304 -23.32 -12.58 7.34
N LEU A 305 -22.53 -13.54 6.85
CA LEU A 305 -22.95 -14.40 5.74
C LEU A 305 -24.21 -15.21 6.11
N LEU A 306 -24.26 -15.73 7.33
CA LEU A 306 -25.41 -16.47 7.83
C LEU A 306 -26.62 -15.57 8.09
N ARG A 307 -26.40 -14.35 8.61
CA ARG A 307 -27.43 -13.30 8.70
C ARG A 307 -28.05 -13.01 7.34
N LEU A 308 -27.24 -12.78 6.31
CA LEU A 308 -27.71 -12.46 4.96
C LEU A 308 -28.43 -13.62 4.28
N ARG A 309 -28.08 -14.86 4.62
CA ARG A 309 -28.75 -16.07 4.12
C ARG A 309 -30.21 -16.18 4.61
N GLN A 310 -30.55 -15.59 5.74
CA GLN A 310 -31.90 -15.64 6.32
C GLN A 310 -32.85 -14.63 5.65
N GLY A 311 -34.16 -14.90 5.74
CA GLY A 311 -35.23 -14.01 5.24
C GLY A 311 -35.69 -14.33 3.81
N THR A 312 -36.42 -13.39 3.20
CA THR A 312 -37.01 -13.53 1.86
C THR A 312 -36.15 -12.86 0.79
N LEU A 313 -36.29 -13.31 -0.45
CA LEU A 313 -35.62 -12.71 -1.61
C LEU A 313 -36.18 -11.30 -1.88
N PRO A 314 -35.33 -10.28 -2.13
CA PRO A 314 -35.79 -8.91 -2.33
C PRO A 314 -36.56 -8.71 -3.65
N TRP A 315 -36.37 -9.60 -4.62
CA TRP A 315 -37.08 -9.59 -5.91
C TRP A 315 -38.33 -10.49 -5.96
N GLY A 316 -38.70 -11.12 -4.83
CA GLY A 316 -39.80 -12.08 -4.74
C GLY A 316 -39.54 -13.37 -5.52
N ASP A 317 -40.61 -14.07 -5.91
CA ASP A 317 -40.49 -15.32 -6.66
C ASP A 317 -40.29 -15.05 -8.17
N ILE A 318 -39.32 -15.75 -8.76
CA ILE A 318 -38.98 -15.68 -10.18
C ILE A 318 -38.96 -17.10 -10.73
N ASP A 319 -39.88 -17.37 -11.65
CA ASP A 319 -39.92 -18.63 -12.40
C ASP A 319 -38.71 -18.72 -13.34
N THR A 320 -37.72 -19.51 -12.93
CA THR A 320 -36.46 -19.72 -13.65
C THR A 320 -36.68 -20.32 -15.04
N ALA A 321 -37.72 -21.15 -15.22
CA ALA A 321 -38.07 -21.75 -16.49
C ALA A 321 -38.58 -20.72 -17.52
N LYS A 322 -39.09 -19.58 -17.05
CA LYS A 322 -39.45 -18.43 -17.90
C LYS A 322 -38.32 -17.40 -18.02
N ALA A 323 -37.59 -17.16 -16.93
CA ALA A 323 -36.56 -16.13 -16.87
C ALA A 323 -35.34 -16.45 -17.76
N ILE A 324 -34.92 -17.71 -17.83
CA ILE A 324 -33.78 -18.15 -18.66
C ILE A 324 -34.06 -17.93 -20.15
N PRO A 325 -35.14 -18.49 -20.76
CA PRO A 325 -35.45 -18.21 -22.16
C PRO A 325 -35.61 -16.72 -22.47
N TRP A 326 -36.23 -15.97 -21.55
CA TRP A 326 -36.41 -14.53 -21.70
C TRP A 326 -35.07 -13.78 -21.78
N VAL A 327 -34.09 -14.12 -20.92
CA VAL A 327 -32.79 -13.45 -20.96
C VAL A 327 -31.95 -13.88 -22.15
N GLU A 328 -32.06 -15.14 -22.57
CA GLU A 328 -31.40 -15.65 -23.79
C GLU A 328 -31.90 -14.89 -25.03
N GLU A 329 -33.21 -14.67 -25.14
CA GLU A 329 -33.81 -13.86 -26.22
C GLU A 329 -33.32 -12.40 -26.16
N LYS A 330 -33.32 -11.78 -24.97
CA LYS A 330 -32.89 -10.38 -24.79
C LYS A 330 -31.41 -10.15 -25.02
N THR A 331 -30.57 -11.15 -24.76
CA THR A 331 -29.12 -11.06 -24.93
C THR A 331 -28.66 -11.56 -26.29
N GLY A 332 -29.47 -12.38 -26.97
CA GLY A 332 -29.06 -13.11 -28.17
C GLY A 332 -28.03 -14.20 -27.90
N LEU A 333 -27.88 -14.63 -26.63
CA LEU A 333 -26.87 -15.59 -26.18
C LEU A 333 -27.56 -16.82 -25.61
N THR A 334 -27.04 -18.01 -25.96
CA THR A 334 -27.46 -19.27 -25.34
C THR A 334 -26.55 -19.59 -24.17
N LEU A 335 -27.12 -19.81 -22.99
CA LEU A 335 -26.39 -20.12 -21.77
C LEU A 335 -26.01 -21.61 -21.75
N SER A 336 -24.83 -21.93 -21.20
CA SER A 336 -24.44 -23.32 -20.93
C SER A 336 -25.25 -23.92 -19.77
N GLU A 337 -25.18 -25.23 -19.56
CA GLU A 337 -25.89 -25.89 -18.46
C GLU A 337 -25.38 -25.40 -17.09
N SER A 338 -24.07 -25.24 -16.90
CA SER A 338 -23.57 -24.65 -15.64
C SER A 338 -24.01 -23.19 -15.45
N GLN A 339 -24.14 -22.41 -16.53
CA GLN A 339 -24.64 -21.04 -16.46
C GLN A 339 -26.15 -21.00 -16.14
N LYS A 340 -26.95 -21.87 -16.73
CA LYS A 340 -28.38 -22.00 -16.38
C LYS A 340 -28.56 -22.42 -14.93
N ALA A 341 -27.77 -23.38 -14.46
CA ALA A 341 -27.75 -23.78 -13.05
C ALA A 341 -27.35 -22.60 -12.15
N ALA A 342 -26.38 -21.78 -12.55
CA ALA A 342 -25.99 -20.58 -11.82
C ALA A 342 -27.11 -19.53 -11.78
N VAL A 343 -27.78 -19.25 -12.90
CA VAL A 343 -28.95 -18.36 -12.91
C VAL A 343 -30.03 -18.87 -11.96
N ALA A 344 -30.38 -20.15 -12.05
CA ALA A 344 -31.41 -20.75 -11.19
C ALA A 344 -31.01 -20.67 -9.70
N GLN A 345 -29.76 -20.98 -9.37
CA GLN A 345 -29.29 -20.91 -7.99
C GLN A 345 -29.35 -19.47 -7.45
N VAL A 346 -28.86 -18.49 -8.21
CA VAL A 346 -28.84 -17.09 -7.76
C VAL A 346 -30.25 -16.54 -7.58
N LEU A 347 -31.18 -16.85 -8.47
CA LEU A 347 -32.56 -16.36 -8.36
C LEU A 347 -33.32 -16.97 -7.18
N CYS A 348 -32.92 -18.14 -6.70
CA CYS A 348 -33.56 -18.86 -5.59
C CYS A 348 -32.88 -18.67 -4.22
N ASN A 349 -31.69 -18.05 -4.15
CA ASN A 349 -30.93 -17.94 -2.91
C ASN A 349 -30.49 -16.50 -2.65
N LYS A 350 -30.64 -16.03 -1.40
CA LYS A 350 -30.20 -14.67 -1.02
C LYS A 350 -28.69 -14.51 -1.08
N VAL A 351 -27.93 -15.55 -0.76
CA VAL A 351 -26.46 -15.53 -0.85
C VAL A 351 -26.03 -16.63 -1.80
N SER A 352 -25.19 -16.29 -2.79
CA SER A 352 -24.69 -17.24 -3.77
C SER A 352 -23.27 -16.90 -4.22
N VAL A 353 -22.52 -17.94 -4.59
CA VAL A 353 -21.18 -17.82 -5.17
C VAL A 353 -21.18 -18.33 -6.61
N ILE A 354 -20.58 -17.56 -7.51
CA ILE A 354 -20.21 -18.00 -8.86
C ILE A 354 -18.70 -18.02 -8.95
N THR A 355 -18.14 -19.20 -9.25
CA THR A 355 -16.70 -19.36 -9.46
C THR A 355 -16.41 -19.99 -10.80
N GLY A 356 -15.24 -19.73 -11.38
CA GLY A 356 -14.82 -20.33 -12.64
C GLY A 356 -13.57 -19.68 -13.19
N GLY A 357 -12.89 -20.38 -14.10
CA GLY A 357 -11.66 -19.91 -14.73
C GLY A 357 -11.86 -18.81 -15.79
N PRO A 358 -10.84 -18.49 -16.60
CA PRO A 358 -10.98 -17.63 -17.77
C PRO A 358 -11.84 -18.31 -18.84
N GLY A 359 -12.53 -17.54 -19.67
CA GLY A 359 -13.22 -18.07 -20.86
C GLY A 359 -14.52 -18.85 -20.60
N VAL A 360 -14.95 -19.01 -19.36
CA VAL A 360 -16.23 -19.66 -18.97
C VAL A 360 -17.43 -18.71 -18.94
N GLY A 361 -17.22 -17.44 -19.31
CA GLY A 361 -18.30 -16.44 -19.45
C GLY A 361 -18.90 -15.91 -18.14
N LYS A 362 -18.12 -15.81 -17.04
CA LYS A 362 -18.56 -15.26 -15.75
C LYS A 362 -19.26 -13.90 -15.90
N THR A 363 -18.61 -12.95 -16.55
CA THR A 363 -19.14 -11.58 -16.73
C THR A 363 -20.42 -11.56 -17.56
N THR A 364 -20.50 -12.40 -18.60
CA THR A 364 -21.71 -12.56 -19.41
C THR A 364 -22.88 -13.08 -18.58
N LEU A 365 -22.63 -14.09 -17.74
CA LEU A 365 -23.62 -14.64 -16.82
C LEU A 365 -24.10 -13.59 -15.80
N VAL A 366 -23.17 -12.84 -15.21
CA VAL A 366 -23.50 -11.75 -14.28
C VAL A 366 -24.40 -10.72 -14.96
N ASN A 367 -24.07 -10.29 -16.19
CA ASN A 367 -24.92 -9.36 -16.95
C ASN A 367 -26.33 -9.95 -17.20
N SER A 368 -26.44 -11.24 -17.54
CA SER A 368 -27.75 -11.91 -17.70
C SER A 368 -28.56 -11.90 -16.40
N ILE A 369 -27.95 -12.24 -15.26
CA ILE A 369 -28.60 -12.19 -13.95
C ILE A 369 -29.08 -10.76 -13.63
N LEU A 370 -28.21 -9.77 -13.82
CA LEU A 370 -28.52 -8.36 -13.56
C LEU A 370 -29.68 -7.88 -14.44
N LYS A 371 -29.77 -8.30 -15.71
CA LYS A 371 -30.90 -7.97 -16.60
C LYS A 371 -32.23 -8.55 -16.09
N ILE A 372 -32.23 -9.77 -15.56
CA ILE A 372 -33.41 -10.39 -14.95
C ILE A 372 -33.83 -9.60 -13.70
N LEU A 373 -32.88 -9.29 -12.81
CA LEU A 373 -33.15 -8.58 -11.56
C LEU A 373 -33.66 -7.16 -11.81
N ARG A 374 -33.09 -6.42 -12.78
CA ARG A 374 -33.55 -5.08 -13.15
C ARG A 374 -34.99 -5.06 -13.65
N ALA A 375 -35.47 -6.14 -14.28
CA ALA A 375 -36.87 -6.24 -14.68
C ALA A 375 -37.84 -6.23 -13.48
N LYS A 376 -37.35 -6.55 -12.27
CA LYS A 376 -38.06 -6.47 -10.98
C LYS A 376 -37.88 -5.15 -10.24
N ARG A 377 -37.14 -4.18 -10.82
CA ARG A 377 -36.89 -2.85 -10.24
C ARG A 377 -36.18 -2.87 -8.87
N VAL A 378 -35.30 -3.84 -8.65
CA VAL A 378 -34.45 -3.87 -7.46
C VAL A 378 -33.26 -2.93 -7.59
N ASN A 379 -32.83 -2.35 -6.46
CA ASN A 379 -31.64 -1.52 -6.35
C ASN A 379 -30.38 -2.39 -6.28
N ILE A 380 -29.50 -2.24 -7.26
CA ILE A 380 -28.31 -3.09 -7.42
C ILE A 380 -27.07 -2.26 -7.10
N GLY A 381 -26.29 -2.70 -6.11
CA GLY A 381 -24.93 -2.24 -5.88
C GLY A 381 -23.92 -3.19 -6.55
N LEU A 382 -22.96 -2.63 -7.29
CA LEU A 382 -21.86 -3.38 -7.89
C LEU A 382 -20.54 -2.92 -7.28
N CYS A 383 -19.70 -3.85 -6.84
CA CYS A 383 -18.37 -3.51 -6.36
C CYS A 383 -17.29 -4.52 -6.73
N ALA A 384 -16.05 -4.04 -6.70
CA ALA A 384 -14.86 -4.86 -6.81
C ALA A 384 -13.73 -4.32 -5.91
N PRO A 385 -12.71 -5.13 -5.58
CA PRO A 385 -11.61 -4.70 -4.70
C PRO A 385 -10.72 -3.61 -5.29
N THR A 386 -10.57 -3.55 -6.62
CA THR A 386 -9.68 -2.60 -7.31
C THR A 386 -10.45 -1.70 -8.27
N GLY A 387 -9.94 -0.49 -8.52
CA GLY A 387 -10.56 0.48 -9.45
C GLY A 387 -10.71 -0.08 -10.86
N ARG A 388 -9.71 -0.84 -11.32
CA ARG A 388 -9.73 -1.50 -12.64
C ARG A 388 -10.80 -2.57 -12.77
N ALA A 389 -10.95 -3.42 -11.77
CA ALA A 389 -12.00 -4.45 -11.77
C ALA A 389 -13.38 -3.79 -11.76
N ALA A 390 -13.57 -2.74 -10.96
CA ALA A 390 -14.82 -1.97 -10.95
C ALA A 390 -15.11 -1.29 -12.30
N LYS A 391 -14.11 -0.69 -12.94
CA LYS A 391 -14.27 -0.10 -14.29
C LYS A 391 -14.70 -1.13 -15.32
N ARG A 392 -14.10 -2.32 -15.33
CA ARG A 392 -14.48 -3.42 -16.24
C ARG A 392 -15.87 -3.96 -15.97
N LEU A 393 -16.22 -4.10 -14.70
CA LEU A 393 -17.56 -4.50 -14.31
C LEU A 393 -18.57 -3.46 -14.82
N THR A 394 -18.22 -2.17 -14.77
CA THR A 394 -19.03 -1.08 -15.36
C THR A 394 -19.18 -1.21 -16.87
N GLU A 395 -18.08 -1.37 -17.60
CA GLU A 395 -18.07 -1.50 -19.07
C GLU A 395 -18.89 -2.71 -19.56
N SER A 396 -18.81 -3.82 -18.83
CA SER A 396 -19.44 -5.08 -19.23
C SER A 396 -20.91 -5.20 -18.86
N THR A 397 -21.33 -4.56 -17.76
CA THR A 397 -22.73 -4.61 -17.28
C THR A 397 -23.53 -3.37 -17.69
N GLY A 398 -22.86 -2.26 -18.03
CA GLY A 398 -23.48 -0.96 -18.28
C GLY A 398 -24.05 -0.29 -17.02
N LEU A 399 -23.67 -0.75 -15.83
CA LEU A 399 -24.08 -0.21 -14.53
C LEU A 399 -22.85 0.30 -13.77
N GLU A 400 -22.97 1.41 -13.06
CA GLU A 400 -21.86 1.95 -12.27
C GLU A 400 -21.43 0.94 -11.20
N ALA A 401 -20.16 0.53 -11.25
CA ALA A 401 -19.52 -0.25 -10.21
C ALA A 401 -18.43 0.56 -9.51
N LYS A 402 -18.35 0.42 -8.19
CA LYS A 402 -17.42 1.17 -7.33
C LYS A 402 -16.37 0.24 -6.73
N THR A 403 -15.25 0.80 -6.28
CA THR A 403 -14.37 0.03 -5.39
C THR A 403 -15.09 -0.19 -4.07
N VAL A 404 -14.75 -1.27 -3.33
CA VAL A 404 -15.32 -1.50 -1.99
C VAL A 404 -15.12 -0.27 -1.09
N HIS A 405 -13.94 0.35 -1.13
CA HIS A 405 -13.64 1.56 -0.36
C HIS A 405 -14.52 2.77 -0.73
N ARG A 406 -14.83 2.95 -2.02
CA ARG A 406 -15.73 4.02 -2.48
C ARG A 406 -17.19 3.72 -2.17
N LEU A 407 -17.60 2.45 -2.26
CA LEU A 407 -18.96 2.03 -1.92
C LEU A 407 -19.26 2.25 -0.43
N LEU A 408 -18.28 1.99 0.44
CA LEU A 408 -18.42 2.15 1.88
C LEU A 408 -18.09 3.57 2.39
N GLU A 409 -17.75 4.49 1.49
CA GLU A 409 -17.28 5.85 1.80
C GLU A 409 -16.19 5.89 2.88
N PHE A 410 -15.00 5.37 2.56
CA PHE A 410 -13.84 5.41 3.45
C PHE A 410 -13.38 6.84 3.76
N ASP A 411 -13.22 7.17 5.04
CA ASP A 411 -12.64 8.41 5.52
C ASP A 411 -11.14 8.20 5.87
N PRO A 412 -10.20 8.84 5.14
CA PRO A 412 -8.78 8.72 5.42
C PRO A 412 -8.31 9.36 6.73
N GLN A 413 -9.05 10.33 7.29
CA GLN A 413 -8.67 11.01 8.53
C GLN A 413 -9.04 10.16 9.75
N GLU A 414 -10.27 9.64 9.75
CA GLU A 414 -10.79 8.78 10.83
C GLU A 414 -10.39 7.30 10.65
N HIS A 415 -9.79 6.95 9.50
CA HIS A 415 -9.47 5.57 9.11
C HIS A 415 -10.66 4.61 9.26
N ALA A 416 -11.87 5.10 8.96
CA ALA A 416 -13.12 4.40 9.19
C ALA A 416 -14.03 4.43 7.96
N PHE A 417 -14.96 3.48 7.88
CA PHE A 417 -16.01 3.47 6.86
C PHE A 417 -17.28 4.10 7.42
N LYS A 418 -17.91 4.98 6.64
CA LYS A 418 -19.20 5.57 7.03
C LYS A 418 -20.33 4.54 6.98
N HIS A 419 -20.33 3.65 5.98
CA HIS A 419 -21.32 2.58 5.90
C HIS A 419 -20.88 1.37 6.73
N ASN A 420 -21.78 0.93 7.62
CA ASN A 420 -21.55 -0.13 8.58
C ASN A 420 -22.90 -0.74 9.03
N GLU A 421 -22.93 -1.48 10.15
CA GLU A 421 -24.15 -2.10 10.67
C GLU A 421 -25.21 -1.10 11.16
N ASP A 422 -24.79 0.07 11.66
CA ASP A 422 -25.66 1.15 12.12
C ASP A 422 -26.13 2.06 10.97
N SER A 423 -25.34 2.14 9.89
CA SER A 423 -25.64 2.91 8.68
C SER A 423 -25.44 2.04 7.43
N PRO A 424 -26.35 1.09 7.15
CA PRO A 424 -26.19 0.14 6.07
C PRO A 424 -26.33 0.80 4.68
N LEU A 425 -25.91 0.09 3.64
CA LEU A 425 -26.04 0.50 2.25
C LEU A 425 -27.50 0.51 1.80
N ASP A 426 -27.89 1.49 0.99
CA ASP A 426 -29.22 1.54 0.37
C ASP A 426 -29.25 0.70 -0.93
N LEU A 427 -29.38 -0.61 -0.78
CA LEU A 427 -29.45 -1.57 -1.89
C LEU A 427 -30.30 -2.79 -1.53
N ASP A 428 -30.83 -3.43 -2.58
CA ASP A 428 -31.52 -4.71 -2.48
C ASP A 428 -30.59 -5.88 -2.81
N VAL A 429 -29.60 -5.66 -3.69
CA VAL A 429 -28.68 -6.69 -4.15
C VAL A 429 -27.28 -6.13 -4.26
N LEU A 430 -26.31 -6.77 -3.60
CA LEU A 430 -24.90 -6.45 -3.77
C LEU A 430 -24.23 -7.54 -4.62
N VAL A 431 -23.53 -7.15 -5.67
CA VAL A 431 -22.63 -8.02 -6.42
C VAL A 431 -21.19 -7.64 -6.16
N ILE A 432 -20.39 -8.61 -5.75
CA ILE A 432 -18.94 -8.49 -5.57
C ILE A 432 -18.27 -9.25 -6.73
N ASP A 433 -17.50 -8.56 -7.57
CA ASP A 433 -16.66 -9.19 -8.58
C ASP A 433 -15.19 -9.23 -8.13
N GLU A 434 -14.43 -10.18 -8.67
CA GLU A 434 -13.04 -10.47 -8.29
C GLU A 434 -12.84 -10.68 -6.76
N ALA A 435 -13.79 -11.39 -6.14
CA ALA A 435 -13.79 -11.64 -4.70
C ALA A 435 -12.57 -12.43 -4.19
N SER A 436 -11.81 -13.08 -5.07
CA SER A 436 -10.54 -13.75 -4.73
C SER A 436 -9.49 -12.77 -4.18
N MET A 437 -9.59 -11.47 -4.49
CA MET A 437 -8.69 -10.45 -3.97
C MET A 437 -9.08 -9.90 -2.59
N MET A 438 -10.25 -10.25 -2.05
CA MET A 438 -10.73 -9.73 -0.76
C MET A 438 -10.13 -10.50 0.42
N ASP A 439 -9.46 -9.79 1.32
CA ASP A 439 -9.05 -10.33 2.61
C ASP A 439 -10.23 -10.35 3.61
N VAL A 440 -10.02 -11.03 4.73
CA VAL A 440 -11.05 -11.24 5.75
C VAL A 440 -11.49 -9.94 6.41
N VAL A 441 -10.62 -8.93 6.49
CA VAL A 441 -10.92 -7.64 7.13
C VAL A 441 -11.84 -6.84 6.23
N LEU A 442 -11.47 -6.65 4.97
CA LEU A 442 -12.27 -5.91 3.98
C LEU A 442 -13.60 -6.60 3.70
N MET A 443 -13.62 -7.95 3.62
CA MET A 443 -14.88 -8.69 3.49
C MET A 443 -15.80 -8.45 4.68
N ASN A 444 -15.29 -8.53 5.91
CA ASN A 444 -16.11 -8.31 7.10
C ASN A 444 -16.72 -6.90 7.12
N GLN A 445 -15.93 -5.88 6.80
CA GLN A 445 -16.43 -4.49 6.75
C GLN A 445 -17.52 -4.32 5.69
N LEU A 446 -17.34 -4.90 4.50
CA LEU A 446 -18.37 -4.88 3.47
C LEU A 446 -19.65 -5.59 3.92
N LEU A 447 -19.54 -6.80 4.48
CA LEU A 447 -20.68 -7.60 4.92
C LEU A 447 -21.47 -6.95 6.05
N LYS A 448 -20.80 -6.24 6.97
CA LYS A 448 -21.48 -5.44 8.01
C LYS A 448 -22.40 -4.37 7.42
N ALA A 449 -21.97 -3.74 6.33
CA ALA A 449 -22.73 -2.68 5.68
C ALA A 449 -23.89 -3.20 4.81
N VAL A 450 -24.01 -4.51 4.55
CA VAL A 450 -25.12 -5.06 3.76
C VAL A 450 -26.38 -5.21 4.63
N PRO A 451 -27.53 -4.63 4.22
CA PRO A 451 -28.80 -4.81 4.94
C PRO A 451 -29.22 -6.28 5.04
N SER A 452 -29.85 -6.68 6.15
CA SER A 452 -30.33 -8.07 6.31
C SER A 452 -31.38 -8.47 5.27
N GLY A 453 -32.14 -7.51 4.73
CA GLY A 453 -33.12 -7.75 3.65
C GLY A 453 -32.49 -7.94 2.27
N ALA A 454 -31.24 -7.53 2.08
CA ALA A 454 -30.58 -7.60 0.79
C ALA A 454 -30.07 -9.00 0.44
N ALA A 455 -29.81 -9.21 -0.84
CA ALA A 455 -29.13 -10.37 -1.38
C ALA A 455 -27.66 -10.06 -1.71
N LEU A 456 -26.82 -11.10 -1.72
CA LEU A 456 -25.39 -11.03 -1.97
C LEU A 456 -24.98 -12.05 -3.04
N LEU A 457 -24.38 -11.56 -4.12
CA LEU A 457 -23.76 -12.38 -5.15
C LEU A 457 -22.24 -12.19 -5.13
N ILE A 458 -21.51 -13.25 -4.81
CA ILE A 458 -20.05 -13.26 -4.80
C ILE A 458 -19.55 -13.90 -6.08
N VAL A 459 -18.72 -13.20 -6.83
CA VAL A 459 -18.15 -13.65 -8.10
C VAL A 459 -16.63 -13.57 -8.02
N GLY A 460 -15.95 -14.62 -8.44
CA GLY A 460 -14.49 -14.64 -8.44
C GLY A 460 -13.92 -15.90 -9.07
N ASP A 461 -12.60 -15.98 -9.07
CA ASP A 461 -11.87 -17.15 -9.55
C ASP A 461 -11.00 -17.69 -8.41
N VAL A 462 -11.42 -18.84 -7.86
CA VAL A 462 -10.73 -19.48 -6.73
C VAL A 462 -9.34 -20.00 -7.10
N ASP A 463 -9.06 -20.16 -8.40
CA ASP A 463 -7.78 -20.67 -8.90
C ASP A 463 -6.76 -19.53 -9.14
N GLN A 464 -7.18 -18.25 -9.07
CA GLN A 464 -6.29 -17.09 -9.09
C GLN A 464 -5.53 -16.93 -7.77
N LEU A 465 -4.60 -15.98 -7.75
CA LEU A 465 -3.91 -15.58 -6.53
C LEU A 465 -4.95 -15.16 -5.48
N PRO A 466 -4.79 -15.62 -4.22
CA PRO A 466 -5.61 -15.15 -3.12
C PRO A 466 -5.31 -13.68 -2.79
N SER A 467 -6.08 -13.11 -1.87
CA SER A 467 -5.88 -11.76 -1.33
C SER A 467 -4.46 -11.57 -0.78
N VAL A 468 -3.93 -10.35 -0.86
CA VAL A 468 -2.64 -10.02 -0.24
C VAL A 468 -2.74 -10.06 1.29
N GLY A 469 -3.87 -9.61 1.84
CA GLY A 469 -4.14 -9.64 3.28
C GLY A 469 -4.53 -11.04 3.80
N PRO A 470 -4.76 -11.15 5.12
CA PRO A 470 -5.05 -12.41 5.78
C PRO A 470 -6.40 -13.03 5.38
N GLY A 471 -6.45 -14.35 5.38
CA GLY A 471 -7.63 -15.16 5.11
C GLY A 471 -7.74 -15.61 3.65
N ALA A 472 -8.58 -16.63 3.42
CA ALA A 472 -8.85 -17.20 2.11
C ALA A 472 -10.36 -17.18 1.83
N VAL A 473 -10.99 -16.02 2.05
CA VAL A 473 -12.45 -15.87 2.16
C VAL A 473 -13.24 -16.61 1.08
N LEU A 474 -12.97 -16.35 -0.21
CA LEU A 474 -13.68 -17.01 -1.30
C LEU A 474 -13.51 -18.53 -1.27
N ALA A 475 -12.29 -19.00 -1.04
CA ALA A 475 -11.99 -20.44 -0.98
C ALA A 475 -12.68 -21.10 0.23
N ASP A 476 -12.67 -20.44 1.39
CA ASP A 476 -13.27 -20.94 2.63
C ASP A 476 -14.80 -20.98 2.54
N ILE A 477 -15.43 -19.96 1.93
CA ILE A 477 -16.88 -19.96 1.66
C ILE A 477 -17.24 -21.16 0.78
N ILE A 478 -16.49 -21.39 -0.30
CA ILE A 478 -16.72 -22.52 -1.21
C ILE A 478 -16.50 -23.86 -0.51
N ALA A 479 -15.42 -23.99 0.26
CA ALA A 479 -15.05 -25.23 0.97
C ALA A 479 -16.05 -25.59 2.09
N SER A 480 -16.69 -24.59 2.70
CA SER A 480 -17.70 -24.81 3.76
C SER A 480 -18.92 -25.61 3.30
N GLY A 481 -19.26 -25.54 2.00
CA GLY A 481 -20.51 -26.10 1.47
C GLY A 481 -21.79 -25.45 2.01
N GLN A 482 -21.70 -24.39 2.82
CA GLN A 482 -22.85 -23.75 3.46
C GLN A 482 -23.51 -22.70 2.57
N ILE A 483 -22.74 -22.09 1.68
CA ILE A 483 -23.24 -21.11 0.71
C ILE A 483 -23.38 -21.78 -0.65
N PRO A 484 -24.57 -21.71 -1.30
CA PRO A 484 -24.78 -22.24 -2.64
C PRO A 484 -23.73 -21.71 -3.61
N THR A 485 -22.99 -22.61 -4.23
CA THR A 485 -21.85 -22.29 -5.11
C THR A 485 -22.00 -23.02 -6.43
N VAL A 486 -21.94 -22.28 -7.54
CA VAL A 486 -21.83 -22.87 -8.88
C VAL A 486 -20.44 -22.62 -9.44
N ARG A 487 -19.78 -23.71 -9.87
CA ARG A 487 -18.53 -23.65 -10.64
C ARG A 487 -18.81 -23.78 -12.13
N LEU A 488 -18.49 -22.75 -12.89
CA LEU A 488 -18.61 -22.76 -14.34
C LEU A 488 -17.45 -23.57 -14.95
N THR A 489 -17.78 -24.54 -15.80
CA THR A 489 -16.80 -25.51 -16.33
C THR A 489 -16.72 -25.52 -17.85
N GLU A 490 -17.78 -25.17 -18.57
CA GLU A 490 -17.79 -25.20 -20.03
C GLU A 490 -17.05 -23.98 -20.61
N ILE A 491 -16.01 -24.26 -21.40
CA ILE A 491 -15.28 -23.25 -22.16
C ILE A 491 -16.03 -23.04 -23.48
N PHE A 492 -16.36 -21.78 -23.79
CA PHE A 492 -17.06 -21.46 -25.04
C PHE A 492 -16.19 -21.77 -26.27
N ARG A 493 -16.82 -22.14 -27.39
CA ARG A 493 -16.11 -22.58 -28.62
C ARG A 493 -15.10 -21.54 -29.13
N GLN A 494 -15.39 -20.24 -29.00
CA GLN A 494 -14.46 -19.15 -29.35
C GLN A 494 -13.25 -19.07 -28.40
N ALA A 495 -13.42 -19.49 -27.15
CA ALA A 495 -12.37 -19.55 -26.13
C ALA A 495 -11.60 -20.88 -26.17
N ALA A 496 -12.21 -21.98 -26.63
CA ALA A 496 -11.57 -23.29 -26.71
C ALA A 496 -10.47 -23.36 -27.79
N THR A 497 -10.50 -22.47 -28.79
CA THR A 497 -9.42 -22.33 -29.78
C THR A 497 -8.21 -21.57 -29.25
N SER A 498 -8.35 -20.82 -28.15
CA SER A 498 -7.27 -20.07 -27.53
C SER A 498 -6.33 -20.98 -26.76
N GLN A 499 -5.05 -21.03 -27.15
CA GLN A 499 -4.03 -21.77 -26.39
C GLN A 499 -3.74 -21.11 -25.05
N ILE A 500 -4.03 -19.81 -24.88
CA ILE A 500 -3.93 -19.14 -23.56
C ILE A 500 -4.87 -19.82 -22.57
N ILE A 501 -6.14 -20.00 -22.94
CA ILE A 501 -7.17 -20.57 -22.07
C ILE A 501 -6.88 -22.06 -21.81
N VAL A 502 -6.60 -22.82 -22.88
CA VAL A 502 -6.25 -24.24 -22.76
C VAL A 502 -5.03 -24.45 -21.85
N ASN A 503 -3.97 -23.65 -22.01
CA ASN A 503 -2.79 -23.76 -21.17
C ASN A 503 -3.01 -23.24 -19.75
N ALA A 504 -3.87 -22.24 -19.54
CA ALA A 504 -4.26 -21.81 -18.19
C ALA A 504 -4.94 -22.97 -17.42
N HIS A 505 -5.87 -23.70 -18.05
CA HIS A 505 -6.48 -24.89 -17.44
C HIS A 505 -5.46 -26.00 -17.14
N LYS A 506 -4.50 -26.25 -18.05
CA LYS A 506 -3.40 -27.20 -17.79
C LYS A 506 -2.56 -26.79 -16.57
N ILE A 507 -2.15 -25.52 -16.51
CA ILE A 507 -1.39 -24.99 -15.37
C ILE A 507 -2.17 -25.21 -14.08
N ASN A 508 -3.47 -24.90 -14.06
CA ASN A 508 -4.33 -25.11 -12.90
C ASN A 508 -4.43 -26.60 -12.48
N GLN A 509 -4.43 -27.51 -13.45
CA GLN A 509 -4.40 -28.96 -13.23
C GLN A 509 -3.01 -29.51 -12.87
N GLY A 510 -1.99 -28.65 -12.69
CA GLY A 510 -0.62 -29.08 -12.40
C GLY A 510 0.11 -29.70 -13.59
N GLN A 511 -0.37 -29.44 -14.82
CA GLN A 511 0.23 -29.90 -16.06
C GLN A 511 1.04 -28.77 -16.71
N ILE A 512 2.22 -29.10 -17.22
CA ILE A 512 3.08 -28.12 -17.90
C ILE A 512 2.36 -27.64 -19.19
N PRO A 513 2.32 -26.32 -19.44
CA PRO A 513 1.69 -25.81 -20.65
C PRO A 513 2.41 -26.34 -21.90
N LYS A 514 1.64 -26.67 -22.94
CA LYS A 514 2.23 -27.16 -24.20
C LYS A 514 2.77 -25.96 -24.96
N ALA A 515 4.06 -25.99 -25.29
CA ALA A 515 4.65 -25.06 -26.23
C ALA A 515 4.21 -25.44 -27.66
N GLU A 516 3.82 -24.47 -28.47
CA GLU A 516 3.51 -24.71 -29.88
C GLU A 516 4.78 -25.17 -30.62
N THR A 517 4.69 -26.31 -31.28
CA THR A 517 5.79 -26.92 -32.06
C THR A 517 5.61 -26.75 -33.57
N SER A 518 4.44 -26.30 -34.03
CA SER A 518 4.07 -26.10 -35.44
C SER A 518 4.20 -24.62 -35.81
N GLY A 519 4.73 -24.32 -37.00
CA GLY A 519 5.04 -22.98 -37.49
C GLY A 519 3.86 -22.01 -37.71
N GLU A 520 2.65 -22.36 -37.26
CA GLU A 520 1.46 -21.52 -37.33
C GLU A 520 1.47 -20.41 -36.25
N LYS A 521 0.66 -19.37 -36.43
CA LYS A 521 0.50 -18.30 -35.44
C LYS A 521 -0.40 -18.81 -34.31
N SER A 522 0.17 -18.97 -33.12
CA SER A 522 -0.51 -19.30 -31.86
C SER A 522 -0.65 -18.03 -31.01
N ASP A 523 -1.54 -18.04 -30.04
CA ASP A 523 -1.71 -16.99 -29.04
C ASP A 523 -0.94 -17.31 -27.73
N PHE A 524 -0.25 -18.45 -27.66
CA PHE A 524 0.56 -18.83 -26.49
C PHE A 524 1.91 -19.42 -26.89
N TYR A 525 2.99 -18.90 -26.30
CA TYR A 525 4.35 -19.40 -26.53
C TYR A 525 5.11 -19.62 -25.21
N CYS A 526 5.94 -20.67 -25.18
CA CYS A 526 6.89 -20.90 -24.12
C CYS A 526 8.30 -20.98 -24.71
N ILE A 527 9.15 -20.04 -24.35
CA ILE A 527 10.54 -19.92 -24.78
C ILE A 527 11.42 -20.36 -23.62
N TYR A 528 12.17 -21.45 -23.83
CA TYR A 528 13.09 -21.96 -22.82
C TYR A 528 14.42 -21.22 -22.83
N ALA A 529 14.96 -21.00 -21.64
CA ALA A 529 16.23 -20.36 -21.40
C ALA A 529 16.99 -21.09 -20.29
N ASP A 530 18.31 -21.08 -20.34
CA ASP A 530 19.12 -21.90 -19.43
C ASP A 530 19.50 -21.16 -18.15
N THR A 531 19.74 -19.85 -18.23
CA THR A 531 20.13 -19.01 -17.08
C THR A 531 19.21 -17.79 -16.91
N PRO A 532 19.19 -17.14 -15.73
CA PRO A 532 18.45 -15.89 -15.55
C PRO A 532 18.85 -14.78 -16.52
N GLU A 533 20.12 -14.71 -16.90
CA GLU A 533 20.66 -13.74 -17.86
C GLU A 533 20.16 -14.02 -19.28
N ASP A 534 20.06 -15.31 -19.66
CA ASP A 534 19.46 -15.73 -20.93
C ASP A 534 17.95 -15.44 -20.96
N VAL A 535 17.24 -15.66 -19.83
CA VAL A 535 15.84 -15.24 -19.68
C VAL A 535 15.71 -13.74 -19.92
N PHE A 536 16.58 -12.93 -19.31
CA PHE A 536 16.58 -11.48 -19.47
C PHE A 536 16.80 -11.07 -20.93
N ALA A 537 17.87 -11.56 -21.56
CA ALA A 537 18.21 -11.23 -22.94
C ALA A 537 17.08 -11.61 -23.93
N LYS A 538 16.53 -12.81 -23.78
CA LYS A 538 15.40 -13.28 -24.59
C LYS A 538 14.13 -12.46 -24.34
N LEU A 539 13.82 -12.14 -23.09
CA LEU A 539 12.66 -11.31 -22.74
C LEU A 539 12.74 -9.93 -23.40
N ILE A 540 13.89 -9.27 -23.28
CA ILE A 540 14.12 -7.98 -23.92
C ILE A 540 13.88 -8.09 -25.42
N HIS A 541 14.56 -9.02 -26.10
CA HIS A 541 14.43 -9.17 -27.55
C HIS A 541 13.00 -9.53 -27.98
N VAL A 542 12.27 -10.29 -27.17
CA VAL A 542 10.86 -10.62 -27.41
C VAL A 542 9.98 -9.37 -27.36
N VAL A 543 10.15 -8.54 -26.32
CA VAL A 543 9.33 -7.33 -26.09
C VAL A 543 9.67 -6.23 -27.09
N THR A 544 10.96 -5.95 -27.32
CA THR A 544 11.38 -4.78 -28.12
C THR A 544 11.38 -5.05 -29.62
N GLU A 545 11.51 -6.32 -30.05
CA GLU A 545 11.67 -6.64 -31.47
C GLU A 545 10.71 -7.70 -32.00
N ARG A 546 10.70 -8.92 -31.43
CA ARG A 546 9.96 -10.03 -32.06
C ARG A 546 8.46 -9.81 -32.08
N ILE A 547 7.88 -9.40 -30.95
CA ILE A 547 6.43 -9.20 -30.85
C ILE A 547 5.99 -8.04 -31.77
N PRO A 548 6.61 -6.84 -31.71
CA PRO A 548 6.29 -5.75 -32.62
C PRO A 548 6.44 -6.13 -34.10
N LYS A 549 7.56 -6.77 -34.50
CA LYS A 549 7.81 -7.11 -35.91
C LYS A 549 6.84 -8.14 -36.48
N ARG A 550 6.43 -9.15 -35.69
CA ARG A 550 5.62 -10.28 -36.18
C ARG A 550 4.11 -10.05 -36.09
N TRP A 551 3.66 -9.26 -35.11
CA TRP A 551 2.22 -9.02 -34.88
C TRP A 551 1.81 -7.54 -34.97
N GLY A 552 2.75 -6.59 -34.97
CA GLY A 552 2.44 -5.16 -35.07
C GLY A 552 2.00 -4.49 -33.77
N PHE A 553 2.13 -5.18 -32.62
CA PHE A 553 1.82 -4.61 -31.31
C PHE A 553 2.80 -3.50 -30.93
N HIS A 554 2.28 -2.42 -30.35
CA HIS A 554 3.09 -1.33 -29.83
C HIS A 554 3.83 -1.79 -28.56
N PRO A 555 5.17 -1.69 -28.50
CA PRO A 555 5.95 -2.29 -27.42
C PRO A 555 5.69 -1.68 -26.04
N VAL A 556 5.23 -0.42 -25.98
CA VAL A 556 4.88 0.28 -24.73
C VAL A 556 3.41 0.06 -24.32
N ASN A 557 2.48 0.33 -25.24
CA ASN A 557 1.05 0.38 -24.94
C ASN A 557 0.40 -1.01 -24.88
N ASP A 558 0.78 -1.92 -25.77
CA ASP A 558 0.10 -3.22 -25.93
C ASP A 558 0.75 -4.35 -25.15
N ILE A 559 2.07 -4.26 -24.91
CA ILE A 559 2.85 -5.29 -24.22
C ILE A 559 2.99 -4.95 -22.73
N GLN A 560 2.69 -5.93 -21.88
CA GLN A 560 2.94 -5.86 -20.46
C GLN A 560 3.88 -6.98 -20.02
N VAL A 561 5.00 -6.61 -19.40
CA VAL A 561 5.85 -7.59 -18.73
C VAL A 561 5.33 -7.82 -17.32
N LEU A 562 5.05 -9.08 -16.97
CA LEU A 562 4.55 -9.49 -15.66
C LEU A 562 5.55 -10.43 -14.99
N THR A 563 6.20 -9.96 -13.93
CA THR A 563 7.24 -10.73 -13.21
C THR A 563 6.77 -11.15 -11.81
N PRO A 564 7.22 -12.30 -11.28
CA PRO A 564 6.94 -12.69 -9.89
C PRO A 564 7.43 -11.68 -8.85
N MET A 565 8.59 -11.02 -9.07
CA MET A 565 9.28 -10.23 -8.06
C MET A 565 9.48 -8.76 -8.45
N ASN A 566 9.57 -7.87 -7.45
CA ASN A 566 9.88 -6.45 -7.69
C ASN A 566 11.39 -6.15 -7.77
N ARG A 567 12.22 -6.94 -7.09
CA ARG A 567 13.68 -6.77 -6.97
C ARG A 567 14.42 -7.92 -7.66
N GLY A 568 15.72 -7.73 -7.92
CA GLY A 568 16.57 -8.68 -8.64
C GLY A 568 16.66 -8.38 -10.15
N GLY A 569 17.55 -9.07 -10.88
CA GLY A 569 17.80 -8.79 -12.30
C GLY A 569 16.60 -9.03 -13.22
N LEU A 570 15.69 -9.94 -12.84
CA LEU A 570 14.40 -10.18 -13.50
C LEU A 570 13.21 -9.54 -12.76
N GLY A 571 13.50 -8.68 -11.78
CA GLY A 571 12.50 -7.96 -11.01
C GLY A 571 11.98 -6.72 -11.74
N ALA A 572 10.76 -6.30 -11.42
CA ALA A 572 10.08 -5.20 -12.11
C ALA A 572 10.92 -3.92 -12.19
N ARG A 573 11.63 -3.54 -11.11
CA ARG A 573 12.48 -2.34 -11.08
C ARG A 573 13.61 -2.39 -12.10
N SER A 574 14.33 -3.51 -12.18
CA SER A 574 15.45 -3.68 -13.10
C SER A 574 14.97 -3.74 -14.55
N LEU A 575 13.87 -4.45 -14.79
CA LEU A 575 13.25 -4.55 -16.11
C LEU A 575 12.72 -3.20 -16.60
N ASN A 576 12.13 -2.39 -15.72
CA ASN A 576 11.65 -1.05 -16.08
C ASN A 576 12.76 -0.13 -16.58
N VAL A 577 13.90 -0.08 -15.86
CA VAL A 577 15.05 0.74 -16.26
C VAL A 577 15.55 0.33 -17.64
N GLU A 578 15.67 -0.97 -17.87
CA GLU A 578 16.19 -1.49 -19.13
C GLU A 578 15.21 -1.31 -20.30
N LEU A 579 13.91 -1.56 -20.06
CA LEU A 579 12.87 -1.38 -21.07
C LEU A 579 12.70 0.09 -21.43
N GLN A 580 12.74 0.99 -20.45
CA GLN A 580 12.72 2.44 -20.69
C GLN A 580 13.91 2.85 -21.56
N ALA A 581 15.13 2.41 -21.23
CA ALA A 581 16.32 2.76 -22.00
C ALA A 581 16.23 2.32 -23.48
N ARG A 582 15.58 1.19 -23.78
CA ARG A 582 15.43 0.70 -25.16
C ARG A 582 14.20 1.24 -25.89
N LEU A 583 13.10 1.49 -25.18
CA LEU A 583 11.82 1.85 -25.79
C LEU A 583 11.57 3.36 -25.78
N ASN A 584 12.19 4.09 -24.87
CA ASN A 584 11.99 5.52 -24.67
C ASN A 584 13.28 6.27 -24.25
N GLY A 585 14.46 5.72 -24.61
CA GLY A 585 15.76 6.22 -24.15
C GLY A 585 16.13 7.61 -24.69
N ASP A 586 15.64 7.98 -25.87
CA ASP A 586 15.98 9.24 -26.54
C ASP A 586 15.00 10.38 -26.24
N SER A 587 13.96 10.13 -25.44
CA SER A 587 12.92 11.11 -25.13
C SER A 587 13.41 12.15 -24.12
N GLU A 588 13.24 13.43 -24.44
CA GLU A 588 13.59 14.58 -23.59
C GLU A 588 12.39 15.54 -23.52
N PRO A 589 12.23 16.33 -22.44
CA PRO A 589 13.12 16.43 -21.27
C PRO A 589 12.94 15.28 -20.26
N LYS A 590 14.01 14.92 -19.54
CA LYS A 590 13.98 13.94 -18.44
C LYS A 590 14.02 14.57 -17.06
N ILE A 591 13.29 13.97 -16.12
CA ILE A 591 13.34 14.30 -14.70
C ILE A 591 13.64 13.06 -13.85
N THR A 592 14.59 13.17 -12.91
CA THR A 592 14.89 12.10 -11.95
C THR A 592 14.48 12.53 -10.54
N LYS A 593 13.52 11.81 -9.94
CA LYS A 593 13.05 12.01 -8.57
C LYS A 593 12.86 10.66 -7.90
N TYR A 594 13.14 10.60 -6.59
CA TYR A 594 12.98 9.39 -5.76
C TYR A 594 13.64 8.10 -6.31
N GLY A 595 14.71 8.25 -7.10
CA GLY A 595 15.44 7.13 -7.71
C GLY A 595 14.85 6.58 -9.01
N SER A 596 13.81 7.22 -9.55
CA SER A 596 13.19 6.92 -10.84
C SER A 596 13.40 8.08 -11.80
N THR A 597 13.57 7.78 -13.09
CA THR A 597 13.65 8.78 -14.16
C THR A 597 12.40 8.68 -15.02
N TYR A 598 11.81 9.82 -15.37
CA TYR A 598 10.61 9.93 -16.21
C TYR A 598 10.89 10.82 -17.42
N ALA A 599 10.28 10.48 -18.55
CA ALA A 599 10.33 11.17 -19.83
C ALA A 599 8.95 11.11 -20.52
N PRO A 600 8.62 12.04 -21.44
CA PRO A 600 7.42 11.93 -22.27
C PRO A 600 7.39 10.57 -23.00
N GLY A 601 6.22 9.93 -23.05
CA GLY A 601 6.03 8.59 -23.60
C GLY A 601 6.24 7.44 -22.61
N ASP A 602 6.70 7.71 -21.39
CA ASP A 602 6.87 6.66 -20.38
C ASP A 602 5.54 6.10 -19.92
N LYS A 603 5.48 4.77 -19.83
CA LYS A 603 4.37 4.06 -19.18
C LYS A 603 4.61 4.05 -17.67
N VAL A 604 3.65 4.57 -16.92
CA VAL A 604 3.71 4.72 -15.46
C VAL A 604 2.51 4.05 -14.79
N ILE A 605 2.64 3.74 -13.51
CA ILE A 605 1.60 3.19 -12.65
C ILE A 605 1.54 3.98 -11.34
N GLN A 606 0.33 4.35 -10.94
CA GLN A 606 0.05 4.98 -9.64
C GLN A 606 0.16 3.91 -8.54
N ASN A 607 0.85 4.21 -7.45
CA ASN A 607 1.08 3.29 -6.33
C ASN A 607 0.21 3.58 -5.11
N VAL A 608 -0.41 4.76 -5.03
CA VAL A 608 -1.17 5.21 -3.86
C VAL A 608 -2.53 5.79 -4.29
N ASN A 609 -3.54 5.54 -3.46
CA ASN A 609 -4.81 6.27 -3.39
C ASN A 609 -4.66 7.79 -3.50
N ASN A 610 -4.93 8.45 -4.63
CA ASN A 610 -5.04 9.92 -4.66
C ASN A 610 -6.46 10.33 -5.07
N TYR A 611 -7.26 10.68 -4.05
CA TYR A 611 -8.69 10.96 -4.22
C TYR A 611 -8.95 12.34 -4.82
N ASP A 612 -8.10 13.33 -4.52
CA ASP A 612 -8.21 14.69 -5.05
C ASP A 612 -8.00 14.69 -6.58
N LYS A 613 -7.06 13.88 -7.05
CA LYS A 613 -6.78 13.67 -8.48
C LYS A 613 -7.61 12.57 -9.12
N GLU A 614 -8.42 11.88 -8.32
CA GLU A 614 -9.24 10.73 -8.73
C GLU A 614 -8.46 9.61 -9.44
N VAL A 615 -7.25 9.28 -8.97
CA VAL A 615 -6.38 8.23 -9.52
C VAL A 615 -6.14 7.09 -8.53
N PHE A 616 -6.36 5.88 -9.04
CA PHE A 616 -6.28 4.53 -8.47
C PHE A 616 -4.87 4.02 -8.18
N ASN A 617 -4.56 3.43 -7.02
CA ASN A 617 -3.44 2.50 -6.95
C ASN A 617 -3.66 1.38 -7.99
N GLY A 618 -2.66 1.20 -8.85
CA GLY A 618 -2.69 0.29 -9.97
C GLY A 618 -3.05 0.93 -11.30
N ASP A 619 -3.57 2.16 -11.36
CA ASP A 619 -3.90 2.85 -12.62
C ASP A 619 -2.64 3.08 -13.44
N ILE A 620 -2.73 2.85 -14.74
CA ILE A 620 -1.61 2.96 -15.69
C ILE A 620 -1.88 4.20 -16.50
N GLY A 621 -0.86 5.04 -16.59
CA GLY A 621 -0.88 6.22 -17.43
C GLY A 621 0.33 6.28 -18.34
N THR A 622 0.30 7.26 -19.22
CA THR A 622 1.42 7.62 -20.09
C THR A 622 1.81 9.06 -19.82
N VAL A 623 3.09 9.30 -19.56
CA VAL A 623 3.61 10.66 -19.40
C VAL A 623 3.47 11.40 -20.73
N GLN A 624 2.78 12.53 -20.75
CA GLN A 624 2.56 13.32 -21.96
C GLN A 624 3.60 14.42 -22.10
N THR A 625 3.77 15.22 -21.04
CA THR A 625 4.66 16.38 -21.03
C THR A 625 5.33 16.50 -19.68
N ILE A 626 6.51 17.11 -19.68
CA ILE A 626 7.25 17.50 -18.48
C ILE A 626 7.64 18.95 -18.66
N ASP A 627 7.19 19.79 -17.73
CA ASP A 627 7.56 21.19 -17.64
C ASP A 627 8.60 21.35 -16.52
N LEU A 628 9.84 21.66 -16.91
CA LEU A 628 10.94 21.85 -15.97
C LEU A 628 10.91 23.22 -15.29
N GLU A 629 10.24 24.22 -15.88
CA GLU A 629 10.14 25.58 -15.34
C GLU A 629 9.08 25.60 -14.23
N GLU A 630 7.90 25.07 -14.52
CA GLU A 630 6.79 24.96 -13.55
C GLU A 630 6.92 23.74 -12.61
N SER A 631 7.90 22.87 -12.86
CA SER A 631 8.10 21.62 -12.09
C SER A 631 6.88 20.70 -12.07
N LEU A 632 6.21 20.61 -13.22
CA LEU A 632 5.00 19.83 -13.43
C LEU A 632 5.23 18.68 -14.42
N LEU A 633 4.54 17.58 -14.19
CA LEU A 633 4.53 16.41 -15.05
C LEU A 633 3.06 16.05 -15.34
N GLN A 634 2.68 16.01 -16.61
CA GLN A 634 1.32 15.64 -17.00
C GLN A 634 1.26 14.17 -17.41
N ILE A 635 0.39 13.41 -16.76
CA ILE A 635 0.15 11.99 -17.03
C ILE A 635 -1.25 11.82 -17.58
N GLN A 636 -1.35 11.14 -18.71
CA GLN A 636 -2.63 10.70 -19.26
C GLN A 636 -3.02 9.38 -18.60
N PHE A 637 -4.07 9.39 -17.78
CA PHE A 637 -4.73 8.20 -17.25
C PHE A 637 -6.05 8.00 -17.98
N ASP A 638 -6.15 6.94 -18.78
CA ASP A 638 -7.29 6.73 -19.68
C ASP A 638 -7.54 7.99 -20.55
N ASP A 639 -8.72 8.61 -20.43
CA ASP A 639 -9.11 9.83 -21.16
C ASP A 639 -8.86 11.12 -20.37
N ARG A 640 -8.25 11.04 -19.17
CA ARG A 640 -7.99 12.20 -18.30
C ARG A 640 -6.51 12.55 -18.25
N LEU A 641 -6.20 13.84 -18.40
CA LEU A 641 -4.87 14.39 -18.17
C LEU A 641 -4.79 14.89 -16.72
N VAL A 642 -3.82 14.38 -15.96
CA VAL A 642 -3.64 14.68 -14.54
C VAL A 642 -2.25 15.27 -14.33
N GLU A 643 -2.19 16.38 -13.59
CA GLU A 643 -0.93 17.08 -13.30
C GLU A 643 -0.33 16.60 -11.99
N TYR A 644 0.98 16.41 -11.98
CA TYR A 644 1.79 16.05 -10.82
C TYR A 644 2.90 17.06 -10.63
N GLU A 645 3.01 17.60 -9.43
CA GLU A 645 4.19 18.31 -9.00
C GLU A 645 5.35 17.32 -8.79
N PHE A 646 6.59 17.78 -8.95
CA PHE A 646 7.77 16.92 -8.81
C PHE A 646 7.94 16.29 -7.42
N ASN A 647 7.35 16.87 -6.39
CA ASN A 647 7.35 16.36 -5.01
C ASN A 647 6.39 15.16 -4.84
N GLU A 648 5.36 15.01 -5.67
CA GLU A 648 4.37 13.93 -5.65
C GLU A 648 4.80 12.69 -6.45
N LEU A 649 5.96 12.74 -7.13
CA LEU A 649 6.40 11.64 -8.00
C LEU A 649 6.79 10.37 -7.23
N ASP A 650 6.81 10.38 -5.90
CA ASP A 650 6.93 9.16 -5.07
C ASP A 650 5.66 8.32 -5.11
N GLU A 651 4.52 8.90 -5.50
CA GLU A 651 3.26 8.17 -5.71
C GLU A 651 3.25 7.32 -7.00
N ILE A 652 4.14 7.58 -7.97
CA ILE A 652 4.15 6.89 -9.26
C ILE A 652 5.43 6.09 -9.51
N SER A 653 5.35 5.09 -10.38
CA SER A 653 6.53 4.33 -10.83
C SER A 653 6.40 3.92 -12.29
N LEU A 654 7.52 3.62 -12.96
CA LEU A 654 7.51 3.04 -14.30
C LEU A 654 6.75 1.70 -14.32
N ALA A 655 6.11 1.40 -15.45
CA ALA A 655 5.15 0.29 -15.58
C ALA A 655 5.33 -0.59 -16.83
N TYR A 656 6.45 -0.48 -17.55
CA TYR A 656 6.81 -1.43 -18.61
C TYR A 656 6.80 -2.88 -18.10
N ALA A 657 7.29 -3.07 -16.88
CA ALA A 657 7.20 -4.28 -16.09
C ALA A 657 6.50 -4.02 -14.75
N THR A 658 5.60 -4.92 -14.37
CA THR A 658 4.90 -4.90 -13.08
C THR A 658 4.91 -6.29 -12.46
N SER A 659 4.63 -6.38 -11.16
CA SER A 659 4.49 -7.69 -10.53
C SER A 659 3.15 -8.34 -10.90
N ILE A 660 3.10 -9.68 -10.94
CA ILE A 660 1.85 -10.41 -11.21
C ILE A 660 0.76 -10.08 -10.16
N HIS A 661 1.14 -9.84 -8.90
CA HIS A 661 0.20 -9.39 -7.87
C HIS A 661 -0.44 -8.05 -8.21
N LYS A 662 0.35 -7.06 -8.67
CA LYS A 662 -0.17 -5.73 -9.04
C LYS A 662 -1.03 -5.75 -10.31
N SER A 663 -0.96 -6.81 -11.12
CA SER A 663 -1.78 -6.93 -12.34
C SER A 663 -3.12 -7.63 -12.13
N GLN A 664 -3.46 -8.05 -10.91
CA GLN A 664 -4.80 -8.59 -10.61
C GLN A 664 -5.89 -7.57 -10.98
N GLY A 665 -7.00 -8.07 -11.52
CA GLY A 665 -8.07 -7.22 -12.10
C GLY A 665 -7.70 -6.48 -13.39
N SER A 666 -6.45 -6.57 -13.86
CA SER A 666 -6.00 -6.05 -15.16
C SER A 666 -5.96 -7.16 -16.21
N GLU A 667 -5.90 -6.79 -17.48
CA GLU A 667 -5.77 -7.67 -18.65
C GLU A 667 -5.12 -6.80 -19.73
N TYR A 668 -4.24 -7.38 -20.51
CA TYR A 668 -3.43 -6.69 -21.51
C TYR A 668 -3.54 -7.42 -22.85
N PRO A 669 -3.42 -6.71 -23.99
CA PRO A 669 -3.36 -7.36 -25.30
C PRO A 669 -2.27 -8.43 -25.33
N VAL A 670 -1.06 -8.09 -24.89
CA VAL A 670 0.08 -9.00 -24.85
C VAL A 670 0.71 -9.05 -23.46
N VAL A 671 1.00 -10.26 -22.99
CA VAL A 671 1.68 -10.49 -21.71
C VAL A 671 2.97 -11.28 -21.93
N VAL A 672 4.06 -10.83 -21.31
CA VAL A 672 5.35 -11.54 -21.30
C VAL A 672 5.77 -11.84 -19.87
N ILE A 673 6.04 -13.11 -19.56
CA ILE A 673 6.30 -13.59 -18.18
C ILE A 673 7.70 -14.22 -18.09
N PRO A 674 8.66 -13.60 -17.36
CA PRO A 674 9.92 -14.25 -17.02
C PRO A 674 9.77 -15.21 -15.84
N LEU A 675 10.23 -16.45 -15.98
CA LEU A 675 10.34 -17.40 -14.87
C LEU A 675 11.76 -17.96 -14.75
N ALA A 676 12.40 -17.69 -13.63
CA ALA A 676 13.71 -18.23 -13.31
C ALA A 676 13.73 -18.80 -11.89
N MET A 677 14.74 -19.62 -11.59
CA MET A 677 14.99 -20.18 -10.28
C MET A 677 15.31 -19.11 -9.23
N SER A 678 15.76 -17.92 -9.64
CA SER A 678 15.87 -16.76 -8.76
C SER A 678 14.52 -16.33 -8.16
N HIS A 679 13.40 -16.73 -8.76
CA HIS A 679 12.04 -16.48 -8.25
C HIS A 679 11.55 -17.56 -7.28
N TYR A 680 12.41 -18.48 -6.82
CA TYR A 680 12.07 -19.70 -6.08
C TYR A 680 10.96 -19.55 -5.03
N LEU A 681 11.00 -18.48 -4.23
CA LEU A 681 10.03 -18.26 -3.15
C LEU A 681 8.59 -18.04 -3.64
N LEU A 682 8.42 -17.52 -4.87
CA LEU A 682 7.13 -17.17 -5.46
C LEU A 682 6.70 -18.10 -6.61
N LEU A 683 7.48 -19.14 -6.92
CA LEU A 683 7.12 -20.08 -7.98
C LEU A 683 5.94 -20.95 -7.56
N GLU A 684 4.73 -20.46 -7.80
CA GLU A 684 3.47 -21.12 -7.44
C GLU A 684 2.48 -21.18 -8.60
N ARG A 685 1.56 -22.15 -8.52
CA ARG A 685 0.59 -22.42 -9.57
C ARG A 685 -0.36 -21.25 -9.78
N ASN A 686 -0.93 -20.73 -8.70
CA ASN A 686 -1.87 -19.61 -8.74
C ASN A 686 -1.21 -18.34 -9.28
N LEU A 687 0.07 -18.10 -8.96
CA LEU A 687 0.83 -16.96 -9.51
C LEU A 687 0.96 -17.08 -11.04
N LEU A 688 1.44 -18.23 -11.52
CA LEU A 688 1.60 -18.44 -12.96
C LEU A 688 0.25 -18.40 -13.69
N TYR A 689 -0.76 -19.06 -13.15
CA TYR A 689 -2.12 -19.05 -13.67
C TYR A 689 -2.67 -17.62 -13.78
N THR A 690 -2.55 -16.83 -12.70
CA THR A 690 -3.00 -15.43 -12.70
C THR A 690 -2.27 -14.63 -13.77
N GLY A 691 -0.95 -14.76 -13.88
CA GLY A 691 -0.15 -14.09 -14.90
C GLY A 691 -0.59 -14.43 -16.33
N VAL A 692 -0.79 -15.73 -16.62
CA VAL A 692 -1.24 -16.19 -17.95
C VAL A 692 -2.63 -15.66 -18.28
N THR A 693 -3.55 -15.66 -17.32
CA THR A 693 -4.93 -15.18 -17.53
C THR A 693 -5.04 -13.67 -17.71
N ARG A 694 -3.96 -12.90 -17.51
CA ARG A 694 -3.96 -11.47 -17.83
C ARG A 694 -3.83 -11.18 -19.33
N GLY A 695 -3.41 -12.14 -20.16
CA GLY A 695 -3.23 -11.94 -21.60
C GLY A 695 -4.51 -12.17 -22.40
N LYS A 696 -4.86 -11.24 -23.31
CA LYS A 696 -6.04 -11.36 -24.19
C LYS A 696 -5.75 -11.96 -25.56
N GLN A 697 -4.63 -11.58 -26.17
CA GLN A 697 -4.33 -11.89 -27.57
C GLN A 697 -3.02 -12.67 -27.73
N LEU A 698 -2.04 -12.45 -26.84
CA LEU A 698 -0.77 -13.17 -26.88
C LEU A 698 -0.17 -13.30 -25.47
N VAL A 699 0.26 -14.50 -25.10
CA VAL A 699 1.06 -14.76 -23.90
C VAL A 699 2.37 -15.42 -24.28
N VAL A 700 3.49 -14.86 -23.80
CA VAL A 700 4.83 -15.44 -23.97
C VAL A 700 5.46 -15.68 -22.61
N ILE A 701 5.73 -16.94 -22.28
CA ILE A 701 6.52 -17.31 -21.11
C ILE A 701 7.98 -17.46 -21.55
N VAL A 702 8.89 -16.72 -20.91
CA VAL A 702 10.34 -16.91 -21.08
C VAL A 702 10.86 -17.53 -19.79
N ALA A 703 11.19 -18.82 -19.82
CA ALA A 703 11.38 -19.58 -18.59
C ALA A 703 12.55 -20.55 -18.60
N GLN A 704 13.18 -20.70 -17.44
CA GLN A 704 13.95 -21.91 -17.15
C GLN A 704 13.00 -23.10 -17.02
N PRO A 705 13.28 -24.25 -17.67
CA PRO A 705 12.41 -25.44 -17.59
C PRO A 705 12.13 -25.87 -16.14
N LYS A 706 13.15 -25.81 -15.28
CA LYS A 706 13.03 -26.15 -13.85
C LYS A 706 12.11 -25.18 -13.09
N ALA A 707 12.18 -23.88 -13.40
CA ALA A 707 11.35 -22.87 -12.76
C ALA A 707 9.87 -23.03 -13.16
N LEU A 708 9.60 -23.27 -14.45
CA LEU A 708 8.25 -23.55 -14.95
C LEU A 708 7.67 -24.82 -14.30
N GLY A 709 8.45 -25.91 -14.28
CA GLY A 709 8.02 -27.17 -13.66
C GLY A 709 7.72 -27.02 -12.16
N MET A 710 8.50 -26.21 -11.45
CA MET A 710 8.27 -25.91 -10.03
C MET A 710 7.01 -25.06 -9.82
N ALA A 711 6.83 -24.00 -10.61
CA ALA A 711 5.66 -23.13 -10.52
C ALA A 711 4.36 -23.92 -10.73
N VAL A 712 4.32 -24.80 -11.72
CA VAL A 712 3.12 -25.61 -12.01
C VAL A 712 2.80 -26.61 -10.88
N ARG A 713 3.82 -27.20 -10.25
CA ARG A 713 3.62 -28.25 -9.22
C ARG A 713 3.31 -27.69 -7.83
N THR A 714 3.77 -26.49 -7.50
CA THR A 714 3.72 -25.93 -6.14
C THR A 714 2.36 -25.29 -5.82
N GLN A 715 1.78 -25.63 -4.67
CA GLN A 715 0.52 -25.06 -4.13
C GLN A 715 0.69 -24.70 -2.64
N ARG A 716 1.47 -23.65 -2.31
CA ARG A 716 1.66 -23.23 -0.91
C ARG A 716 0.52 -22.32 -0.42
N SER A 717 0.11 -21.37 -1.26
CA SER A 717 -0.96 -20.39 -0.99
C SER A 717 -2.33 -21.00 -0.61
N GLN A 718 -2.57 -22.29 -0.87
CA GLN A 718 -3.77 -23.01 -0.41
C GLN A 718 -3.73 -23.44 1.07
N LYS A 719 -2.62 -23.23 1.79
CA LYS A 719 -2.45 -23.64 3.20
C LYS A 719 -2.49 -22.46 4.17
N ARG A 720 -3.34 -21.47 3.90
CA ARG A 720 -3.61 -20.38 4.88
C ARG A 720 -4.32 -20.99 6.08
N LEU A 721 -3.92 -20.58 7.28
CA LEU A 721 -4.55 -21.05 8.52
C LEU A 721 -5.72 -20.11 8.83
N THR A 722 -6.93 -20.59 8.62
CA THR A 722 -8.20 -19.89 8.83
C THR A 722 -9.15 -20.83 9.58
N ASN A 723 -10.12 -20.28 10.30
CA ASN A 723 -11.20 -21.08 10.90
C ASN A 723 -12.58 -20.77 10.31
N LEU A 724 -12.61 -20.02 9.19
CA LEU A 724 -13.86 -19.58 8.57
C LEU A 724 -14.74 -20.74 8.09
N VAL A 725 -14.14 -21.82 7.56
CA VAL A 725 -14.85 -23.03 7.12
C VAL A 725 -15.64 -23.64 8.27
N GLU A 726 -14.99 -23.84 9.42
CA GLU A 726 -15.63 -24.44 10.59
C GLU A 726 -16.67 -23.51 11.20
N ARG A 727 -16.40 -22.20 11.27
CA ARG A 727 -17.36 -21.21 11.79
C ARG A 727 -18.63 -21.12 10.96
N LEU A 728 -18.53 -21.22 9.64
CA LEU A 728 -19.70 -21.29 8.76
C LEU A 728 -20.51 -22.58 8.99
N GLY A 729 -19.84 -23.70 9.29
CA GLY A 729 -20.49 -24.98 9.58
C GLY A 729 -21.12 -25.10 10.98
N ARG A 730 -20.49 -24.52 12.01
CA ARG A 730 -20.94 -24.62 13.42
C ARG A 730 -22.22 -23.85 13.72
N ALA A 731 -22.50 -22.77 12.99
CA ALA A 731 -23.64 -21.89 13.28
C ALA A 731 -24.99 -22.39 12.72
N VAL A 732 -25.09 -23.69 12.42
CA VAL A 732 -26.32 -24.38 11.96
C VAL A 732 -26.92 -25.30 13.06
N THR A 733 -26.37 -25.33 14.27
CA THR A 733 -27.00 -26.02 15.42
C THR A 733 -27.87 -25.11 16.26
#